data_AF-A0ABD4RMQ6-F1
#
_entry.id   AF-A0ABD4RMQ6-F1
#
_cell.length_a   1.000
_cell.length_b   1.000
_cell.length_c   1.000
_cell.angle_alpha   90.00
_cell.angle_beta   90.00
_cell.angle_gamma   90.00
#
_symmetry.space_group_name_H-M   'P 1'
#
loop_
_entity.id
_entity.type
_entity.pdbx_description
1 polymer ?
#
loop_
_entity_poly.entity_id
_entity_poly.type
_entity_poly.pdbx_seq_one_letter_code
_entity_poly.pdbx_strand_id
1 'polypeptide(L)'
;MLTNNIIDKLTNLNGNYNLRMMLSSLETQKKPYGIMFIGIDDFEQINNLYSYSFGDRVLKKFSKSILPFLPEDISLYRLDGNGFGILYPNGDGYELTKLFNRFQDIAQCIKQINGHAISFTISGSICFYPKDGIDCDTLYQNARVTFEKAKKQGKKTLIVYSKDELTFSQYSIQLIEYLRESVLNNFKGFYLNYQPLIFNNSKKLYGCEVLLRWRNPNFEMKLGPTEFIPFLESSGLMDTVSQWVIKTALKQLKVWTKYMPNFNMNINVSYQQLEDPSFKFFILDTIKQEGISPYLITLELTENNNIKQIEEIRSSFDFLRSQGIKITFDSFGAKHSSLEIFRELSADSLKINHTLLNRITYDVIDQKIVSQIINLCHSMNMSVYVEGIENKETLKIIEQMRPEILQGFYYNEPINAEKFYEHYFEKNIESINYQEDVISKELSIEKEKSMVYSAFTPTHSMNIKELVDNAYAGIFQVGMNPEFTFLTCNEGYRRMLGYNIKEMEEKFKNQALGFVHPDDMEYVNYEIRRQLGISDIVTIEFRVVKSDGTPIWILGTGNVVKGKQGSKSLIVVIIENDRLKKRSLEMEESYWKYRRVLDNIPACVKCIHFDENFTLDYISPSFISLIGYTEKEIKSKFDGKYINLIIEEDRRVVLGDMISQVNSGDIVTLHYHVRCKDNRLISLETISRLCENDKDGKKYFYSSIVDVTEATDVTSEKSDKKSNRLVNRYQTALKQWGDILFEYSFKDGTITFSDNYYSIFEIEPRGTISEQLSNIYEEDHQILLDALENARIGNKPEAIEIRIRSKDNVHLWCSIVFNEPDKIGDATISILGKIRNIDEEKREYNKLIEQSQNDLMTGLLNKSTTEEKIRHMLLSVDENKKYALFMIDVDNFKDVNDTMGHVFGDKILIELAECLKSNFRKTDIVGRVGGDEFIAFMEYNGDKESLQKKGHDILKRLDTTFTYDKLCFEVSVSIGISRYPEDGKQFYELYHRADSALYRAKEEGKNTYCMFSI
;
A
#
# COMPACT_ATOMS: atom_id res chain seq x y z
N MET A 1 24.42 -29.76 -41.42
CA MET A 1 23.77 -28.72 -42.26
C MET A 1 23.91 -27.36 -41.57
N LEU A 2 25.05 -26.68 -41.76
CA LEU A 2 25.51 -25.53 -40.96
C LEU A 2 25.25 -24.15 -41.63
N THR A 3 24.10 -23.96 -42.28
CA THR A 3 23.84 -22.75 -43.10
C THR A 3 22.60 -21.93 -42.70
N ASN A 4 21.82 -22.33 -41.69
CA ASN A 4 20.50 -21.73 -41.44
C ASN A 4 20.45 -20.54 -40.45
N ASN A 5 21.55 -20.12 -39.83
CA ASN A 5 21.56 -19.00 -38.85
C ASN A 5 21.94 -17.62 -39.43
N ILE A 6 22.07 -17.51 -40.74
CA ILE A 6 22.49 -16.27 -41.43
C ILE A 6 21.30 -15.30 -41.56
N ILE A 7 20.10 -15.82 -41.83
CA ILE A 7 18.90 -15.05 -42.10
C ILE A 7 17.76 -15.52 -41.21
N ASP A 8 17.12 -14.61 -40.48
CA ASP A 8 15.94 -14.89 -39.67
C ASP A 8 14.75 -15.28 -40.57
N LYS A 9 14.25 -16.52 -40.42
CA LYS A 9 13.15 -17.07 -41.23
C LYS A 9 11.83 -16.30 -41.12
N LEU A 10 11.62 -15.58 -40.00
CA LEU A 10 10.37 -14.84 -39.76
C LEU A 10 10.33 -13.51 -40.52
N THR A 11 11.39 -12.73 -40.41
CA THR A 11 11.50 -11.37 -40.94
C THR A 11 12.28 -11.27 -42.25
N ASN A 12 13.00 -12.33 -42.65
CA ASN A 12 13.97 -12.36 -43.75
C ASN A 12 15.15 -11.37 -43.59
N LEU A 13 15.41 -10.92 -42.37
CA LEU A 13 16.55 -10.04 -42.06
C LEU A 13 17.79 -10.84 -41.69
N ASN A 14 18.96 -10.23 -41.81
CA ASN A 14 20.19 -10.81 -41.27
C ASN A 14 20.07 -10.98 -39.75
N GLY A 15 20.50 -12.13 -39.23
CA GLY A 15 20.41 -12.44 -37.80
C GLY A 15 21.47 -11.75 -36.95
N ASN A 16 21.36 -11.90 -35.63
CA ASN A 16 22.27 -11.35 -34.64
C ASN A 16 23.74 -11.79 -34.87
N TYR A 17 23.94 -13.03 -35.34
CA TYR A 17 25.27 -13.52 -35.71
C TYR A 17 25.93 -12.66 -36.80
N ASN A 18 25.19 -12.30 -37.86
CA ASN A 18 25.70 -11.45 -38.93
C ASN A 18 25.98 -10.02 -38.47
N LEU A 19 25.20 -9.50 -37.52
CA LEU A 19 25.49 -8.22 -36.90
C LEU A 19 26.85 -8.26 -36.20
N ARG A 20 27.09 -9.26 -35.35
CA ARG A 20 28.37 -9.43 -34.64
C ARG A 20 29.55 -9.59 -35.59
N MET A 21 29.41 -10.42 -36.63
CA MET A 21 30.44 -10.57 -37.66
C MET A 21 30.77 -9.26 -38.38
N MET A 22 29.75 -8.45 -38.68
CA MET A 22 29.94 -7.15 -39.32
C MET A 22 30.63 -6.15 -38.39
N LEU A 23 30.25 -6.13 -37.10
CA LEU A 23 30.92 -5.32 -36.08
C LEU A 23 32.42 -5.66 -36.03
N SER A 24 32.78 -6.95 -35.92
CA SER A 24 34.19 -7.39 -35.86
C SER A 24 34.97 -7.02 -37.13
N SER A 25 34.31 -7.04 -38.30
CA SER A 25 34.91 -6.58 -39.56
C SER A 25 35.19 -5.07 -39.55
N LEU A 26 34.26 -4.26 -39.04
CA LEU A 26 34.40 -2.80 -38.95
C LEU A 26 35.44 -2.39 -37.90
N GLU A 27 35.55 -3.13 -36.79
CA GLU A 27 36.60 -2.96 -35.78
C GLU A 27 37.99 -3.16 -36.39
N THR A 28 38.17 -4.21 -37.21
CA THR A 28 39.44 -4.47 -37.90
C THR A 28 39.85 -3.30 -38.83
N GLN A 29 38.85 -2.58 -39.36
CA GLN A 29 39.06 -1.40 -40.20
C GLN A 29 39.26 -0.10 -39.41
N LYS A 30 39.09 -0.11 -38.08
CA LYS A 30 39.17 1.04 -37.17
C LYS A 30 38.32 2.25 -37.61
N LYS A 31 37.19 2.01 -38.28
CA LYS A 31 36.26 3.08 -38.69
C LYS A 31 35.25 3.36 -37.58
N PRO A 32 34.90 4.63 -37.31
CA PRO A 32 33.84 4.96 -36.36
C PRO A 32 32.49 4.50 -36.90
N TYR A 33 31.63 3.95 -36.06
CA TYR A 33 30.28 3.53 -36.44
C TYR A 33 29.32 3.63 -35.26
N GLY A 34 28.03 3.80 -35.55
CA GLY A 34 26.95 3.78 -34.56
C GLY A 34 26.18 2.47 -34.60
N ILE A 35 25.76 1.98 -33.44
CA ILE A 35 24.83 0.85 -33.30
C ILE A 35 23.59 1.34 -32.57
N MET A 36 22.40 0.94 -33.05
CA MET A 36 21.13 1.22 -32.39
C MET A 36 20.35 -0.07 -32.15
N PHE A 37 19.98 -0.34 -30.91
CA PHE A 37 19.04 -1.42 -30.58
C PHE A 37 17.65 -0.84 -30.42
N ILE A 38 16.65 -1.51 -30.99
CA ILE A 38 15.23 -1.14 -30.84
C ILE A 38 14.42 -2.38 -30.50
N GLY A 39 13.31 -2.22 -29.78
CA GLY A 39 12.37 -3.32 -29.59
C GLY A 39 11.01 -2.85 -29.16
N ILE A 40 10.03 -3.73 -29.38
CA ILE A 40 8.61 -3.44 -29.16
C ILE A 40 8.30 -3.49 -27.67
N ASP A 41 7.76 -2.41 -27.13
CA ASP A 41 7.33 -2.32 -25.73
C ASP A 41 6.14 -3.26 -25.48
N ASP A 42 6.10 -3.86 -24.29
CA ASP A 42 5.04 -4.80 -23.86
C ASP A 42 4.74 -5.94 -24.85
N PHE A 43 5.74 -6.36 -25.62
CA PHE A 43 5.56 -7.42 -26.62
C PHE A 43 5.06 -8.75 -26.02
N GLU A 44 5.44 -9.04 -24.77
CA GLU A 44 4.91 -10.19 -24.04
C GLU A 44 3.40 -10.07 -23.78
N GLN A 45 2.91 -8.87 -23.42
CA GLN A 45 1.48 -8.62 -23.31
C GLN A 45 0.78 -8.81 -24.65
N ILE A 46 1.38 -8.36 -25.76
CA ILE A 46 0.84 -8.57 -27.11
C ILE A 46 0.73 -10.09 -27.41
N ASN A 47 1.76 -10.87 -27.06
CA ASN A 47 1.73 -12.33 -27.22
C ASN A 47 0.66 -12.98 -26.34
N ASN A 48 0.51 -12.53 -25.09
CA ASN A 48 -0.45 -13.08 -24.14
C ASN A 48 -1.90 -12.70 -24.47
N LEU A 49 -2.13 -11.48 -24.97
CA LEU A 49 -3.46 -10.99 -25.36
C LEU A 49 -3.96 -11.61 -26.68
N TYR A 50 -3.08 -11.86 -27.65
CA TYR A 50 -3.49 -12.28 -28.99
C TYR A 50 -2.94 -13.63 -29.45
N SER A 51 -1.68 -13.95 -29.14
CA SER A 51 -0.90 -15.19 -29.41
C SER A 51 0.51 -14.85 -29.91
N TYR A 52 1.45 -15.77 -29.76
CA TYR A 52 2.79 -15.68 -30.36
C TYR A 52 2.75 -15.52 -31.88
N SER A 53 1.85 -16.24 -32.57
CA SER A 53 1.66 -16.09 -34.01
C SER A 53 1.23 -14.69 -34.43
N PHE A 54 0.50 -13.98 -33.55
CA PHE A 54 0.13 -12.60 -33.75
C PHE A 54 1.33 -11.67 -33.48
N GLY A 55 2.10 -11.92 -32.43
CA GLY A 55 3.37 -11.23 -32.18
C GLY A 55 4.36 -11.35 -33.35
N ASP A 56 4.48 -12.54 -33.94
CA ASP A 56 5.29 -12.77 -35.13
C ASP A 56 4.85 -11.92 -36.32
N ARG A 57 3.54 -11.75 -36.50
CA ARG A 57 2.98 -10.85 -37.50
C ARG A 57 3.29 -9.39 -37.17
N VAL A 58 3.26 -9.01 -35.90
CA VAL A 58 3.64 -7.67 -35.43
C VAL A 58 5.10 -7.40 -35.77
N LEU A 59 6.02 -8.32 -35.45
CA LEU A 59 7.44 -8.23 -35.78
C LEU A 59 7.67 -8.12 -37.30
N LYS A 60 7.01 -8.97 -38.08
CA LYS A 60 7.12 -8.99 -39.55
C LYS A 60 6.52 -7.75 -40.20
N LYS A 61 5.40 -7.24 -39.67
CA LYS A 61 4.76 -6.02 -40.17
C LYS A 61 5.61 -4.81 -39.83
N PHE A 62 6.10 -4.72 -38.60
CA PHE A 62 6.96 -3.63 -38.16
C PHE A 62 8.27 -3.59 -38.95
N SER A 63 8.99 -4.71 -39.06
CA SER A 63 10.24 -4.79 -39.81
C SER A 63 10.08 -4.40 -41.28
N LYS A 64 9.04 -4.92 -41.96
CA LYS A 64 8.71 -4.53 -43.34
C LYS A 64 8.31 -3.06 -43.49
N SER A 65 7.76 -2.45 -42.43
CA SER A 65 7.32 -1.06 -42.46
C SER A 65 8.48 -0.09 -42.24
N ILE A 66 9.52 -0.48 -41.51
CA ILE A 66 10.69 0.37 -41.29
C ILE A 66 11.77 0.21 -42.38
N LEU A 67 11.85 -0.96 -43.03
CA LEU A 67 12.87 -1.27 -44.04
C LEU A 67 12.98 -0.22 -45.19
N PRO A 68 11.88 0.29 -45.77
CA PRO A 68 11.96 1.26 -46.88
C PRO A 68 12.48 2.64 -46.47
N PHE A 69 12.60 2.91 -45.17
CA PHE A 69 13.02 4.20 -44.63
C PHE A 69 14.46 4.20 -44.14
N LEU A 70 15.17 3.07 -44.26
CA LEU A 70 16.59 2.98 -43.99
C LEU A 70 17.40 3.56 -45.17
N PRO A 71 18.37 4.44 -44.91
CA PRO A 71 19.39 4.83 -45.90
C PRO A 71 20.21 3.63 -46.42
N GLU A 72 20.80 3.76 -47.61
CA GLU A 72 21.55 2.67 -48.27
C GLU A 72 22.77 2.17 -47.48
N ASP A 73 23.34 3.01 -46.63
CA ASP A 73 24.48 2.68 -45.79
C ASP A 73 24.09 2.14 -44.40
N ILE A 74 22.79 2.09 -44.07
CA ILE A 74 22.30 1.56 -42.79
C ILE A 74 21.74 0.15 -42.98
N SER A 75 22.24 -0.78 -42.16
CA SER A 75 21.82 -2.18 -42.18
C SER A 75 20.94 -2.52 -40.99
N LEU A 76 19.83 -3.24 -41.25
CA LEU A 76 18.90 -3.74 -40.23
C LEU A 76 19.08 -5.24 -40.02
N TYR A 77 19.13 -5.62 -38.75
CA TYR A 77 19.34 -6.97 -38.27
C TYR A 77 18.25 -7.37 -37.29
N ARG A 78 17.92 -8.66 -37.27
CA ARG A 78 17.03 -9.24 -36.28
C ARG A 78 17.83 -9.72 -35.08
N LEU A 79 17.50 -9.21 -33.90
CA LEU A 79 18.02 -9.70 -32.61
C LEU A 79 17.07 -10.77 -32.05
N ASP A 80 17.40 -11.34 -30.89
CA ASP A 80 16.53 -12.32 -30.23
C ASP A 80 15.26 -11.66 -29.65
N GLY A 81 14.24 -12.45 -29.34
CA GLY A 81 13.03 -11.98 -28.65
C GLY A 81 12.24 -10.95 -29.46
N ASN A 82 12.16 -9.70 -29.00
CA ASN A 82 11.40 -8.61 -29.65
C ASN A 82 12.30 -7.48 -30.21
N GLY A 83 13.61 -7.71 -30.31
CA GLY A 83 14.59 -6.70 -30.66
C GLY A 83 15.05 -6.70 -32.13
N PHE A 84 15.47 -5.53 -32.61
CA PHE A 84 16.17 -5.32 -33.87
C PHE A 84 17.44 -4.51 -33.62
N GLY A 85 18.48 -4.80 -34.39
CA GLY A 85 19.77 -4.13 -34.34
C GLY A 85 20.00 -3.36 -35.62
N ILE A 86 20.49 -2.13 -35.51
CA ILE A 86 20.74 -1.24 -36.63
C ILE A 86 22.20 -0.84 -36.57
N LEU A 87 22.89 -0.99 -37.70
CA LEU A 87 24.30 -0.63 -37.84
C LEU A 87 24.43 0.53 -38.80
N TYR A 88 25.08 1.61 -38.36
CA TYR A 88 25.33 2.79 -39.15
C TYR A 88 26.84 3.08 -39.24
N PRO A 89 27.49 2.72 -40.37
CA PRO A 89 28.94 2.79 -40.53
C PRO A 89 29.56 4.19 -40.51
N ASN A 90 28.79 5.28 -40.63
CA ASN A 90 29.29 6.65 -40.67
C ASN A 90 28.49 7.61 -39.77
N GLY A 91 27.85 7.07 -38.73
CA GLY A 91 26.75 7.75 -38.09
C GLY A 91 27.08 8.79 -37.04
N ASP A 92 26.42 9.94 -37.17
CA ASP A 92 26.20 10.86 -36.06
C ASP A 92 24.95 10.43 -35.25
N GLY A 93 24.90 10.85 -33.98
CA GLY A 93 23.76 10.52 -33.11
C GLY A 93 22.48 11.28 -33.40
N TYR A 94 22.56 12.36 -34.18
CA TYR A 94 21.39 13.13 -34.57
C TYR A 94 20.54 12.36 -35.60
N GLU A 95 21.17 11.78 -36.61
CA GLU A 95 20.49 11.00 -37.65
C GLU A 95 19.93 9.68 -37.11
N LEU A 96 20.64 8.98 -36.21
CA LEU A 96 20.07 7.79 -35.53
C LEU A 96 18.87 8.15 -34.64
N THR A 97 18.92 9.29 -33.95
CA THR A 97 17.79 9.77 -33.13
C THR A 97 16.58 10.11 -34.01
N LYS A 98 16.82 10.78 -35.14
CA LYS A 98 15.78 11.12 -36.11
C LYS A 98 15.16 9.87 -36.74
N LEU A 99 15.99 8.87 -37.04
CA LEU A 99 15.55 7.57 -37.56
C LEU A 99 14.69 6.82 -36.53
N PHE A 100 15.10 6.81 -35.25
CA PHE A 100 14.30 6.23 -34.17
C PHE A 100 12.92 6.89 -34.05
N ASN A 101 12.85 8.23 -34.03
CA ASN A 101 11.59 8.96 -33.94
C ASN A 101 10.66 8.59 -35.11
N ARG A 102 11.21 8.46 -36.32
CA ARG A 102 10.45 8.01 -37.48
C ARG A 102 9.93 6.58 -37.33
N PHE A 103 10.73 5.67 -36.77
CA PHE A 103 10.29 4.30 -36.49
C PHE A 103 9.21 4.25 -35.41
N GLN A 104 9.30 5.14 -34.42
CA GLN A 104 8.29 5.31 -33.39
C GLN A 104 6.94 5.80 -33.97
N ASP A 105 6.98 6.72 -34.94
CA ASP A 105 5.79 7.17 -35.67
C ASP A 105 5.19 6.05 -36.53
N ILE A 106 6.03 5.26 -37.20
CA ILE A 106 5.61 4.11 -38.00
C ILE A 106 4.93 3.06 -37.12
N ALA A 107 5.49 2.76 -35.94
CA ALA A 107 4.89 1.86 -34.97
C ALA A 107 3.47 2.33 -34.58
N GLN A 108 3.30 3.62 -34.31
CA GLN A 108 2.00 4.21 -33.97
C GLN A 108 1.02 4.26 -35.15
N CYS A 109 1.51 4.27 -36.39
CA CYS A 109 0.70 4.21 -37.61
C CYS A 109 0.16 2.80 -37.92
N ILE A 110 0.75 1.74 -37.35
CA ILE A 110 0.24 0.38 -37.49
C ILE A 110 -0.97 0.23 -36.57
N LYS A 111 -2.15 0.60 -37.09
CA LYS A 111 -3.41 0.57 -36.33
C LYS A 111 -4.10 -0.79 -36.28
N GLN A 112 -3.82 -1.65 -37.26
CA GLN A 112 -4.52 -2.92 -37.41
C GLN A 112 -3.62 -3.97 -38.06
N ILE A 113 -3.70 -5.21 -37.56
CA ILE A 113 -3.08 -6.39 -38.15
C ILE A 113 -4.14 -7.49 -38.25
N ASN A 114 -4.43 -7.96 -39.46
CA ASN A 114 -5.43 -9.00 -39.76
C ASN A 114 -6.79 -8.78 -39.06
N GLY A 115 -7.33 -7.55 -39.11
CA GLY A 115 -8.64 -7.27 -38.52
C GLY A 115 -8.60 -6.82 -37.05
N HIS A 116 -7.52 -7.07 -36.31
CA HIS A 116 -7.39 -6.68 -34.91
C HIS A 116 -6.74 -5.31 -34.75
N ALA A 117 -7.38 -4.42 -33.97
CA ALA A 117 -6.82 -3.14 -33.62
C ALA A 117 -5.63 -3.32 -32.66
N ILE A 118 -4.49 -2.72 -32.98
CA ILE A 118 -3.28 -2.81 -32.16
C ILE A 118 -2.64 -1.43 -32.03
N SER A 119 -2.05 -1.17 -30.87
CA SER A 119 -1.20 -0.01 -30.61
C SER A 119 -0.02 -0.47 -29.77
N PHE A 120 1.19 -0.13 -30.21
CA PHE A 120 2.42 -0.42 -29.48
C PHE A 120 3.45 0.69 -29.70
N THR A 121 4.40 0.78 -28.79
CA THR A 121 5.54 1.70 -28.87
C THR A 121 6.85 0.93 -28.97
N ILE A 122 7.95 1.64 -29.23
CA ILE A 122 9.27 1.04 -29.26
C ILE A 122 10.18 1.80 -28.30
N SER A 123 11.07 1.08 -27.64
CA SER A 123 12.19 1.66 -26.92
C SER A 123 13.49 1.33 -27.64
N GLY A 124 14.55 2.11 -27.41
CA GLY A 124 15.83 1.88 -28.07
C GLY A 124 17.04 2.43 -27.32
N SER A 125 18.23 2.00 -27.75
CA SER A 125 19.52 2.51 -27.29
C SER A 125 20.45 2.82 -28.45
N ILE A 126 21.40 3.75 -28.26
CA ILE A 126 22.45 4.07 -29.24
C ILE A 126 23.83 4.00 -28.58
N CYS A 127 24.80 3.35 -29.22
CA CYS A 127 26.22 3.37 -28.84
C CYS A 127 27.11 3.67 -30.05
N PHE A 128 28.29 4.25 -29.82
CA PHE A 128 29.26 4.61 -30.86
C PHE A 128 30.62 3.96 -30.63
N TYR A 129 31.16 3.32 -31.66
CA TYR A 129 32.57 2.94 -31.70
C TYR A 129 33.43 4.12 -32.17
N PRO A 130 34.60 4.38 -31.55
CA PRO A 130 35.17 3.72 -30.37
C PRO A 130 34.80 4.39 -29.04
N LYS A 131 33.96 5.43 -29.06
CA LYS A 131 33.64 6.29 -27.91
C LYS A 131 33.07 5.50 -26.72
N ASP A 132 32.17 4.59 -27.01
CA ASP A 132 31.32 3.88 -26.05
C ASP A 132 31.76 2.43 -25.85
N GLY A 133 32.82 1.99 -26.54
CA GLY A 133 33.40 0.64 -26.47
C GLY A 133 34.56 0.53 -27.45
N ILE A 134 35.71 0.03 -26.99
CA ILE A 134 36.95 -0.04 -27.79
C ILE A 134 37.08 -1.35 -28.58
N ASP A 135 36.22 -2.33 -28.28
CA ASP A 135 36.10 -3.62 -28.93
C ASP A 135 34.61 -3.95 -29.16
N CYS A 136 34.33 -4.85 -30.11
CA CYS A 136 32.95 -5.17 -30.49
C CYS A 136 32.10 -5.76 -29.36
N ASP A 137 32.71 -6.57 -28.48
CA ASP A 137 31.97 -7.23 -27.40
C ASP A 137 31.56 -6.22 -26.34
N THR A 138 32.48 -5.33 -25.93
CA THR A 138 32.18 -4.22 -25.02
C THR A 138 31.10 -3.32 -25.60
N LEU A 139 31.19 -2.94 -26.88
CA LEU A 139 30.19 -2.07 -27.51
C LEU A 139 28.81 -2.74 -27.58
N TYR A 140 28.76 -4.03 -27.93
CA TYR A 140 27.52 -4.81 -27.98
C TYR A 140 26.89 -4.96 -26.59
N GLN A 141 27.70 -5.25 -25.56
CA GLN A 141 27.23 -5.35 -24.17
C GLN A 141 26.66 -4.02 -23.69
N ASN A 142 27.36 -2.92 -23.97
CA ASN A 142 26.92 -1.58 -23.60
C ASN A 142 25.59 -1.22 -24.27
N ALA A 143 25.45 -1.52 -25.57
CA ALA A 143 24.20 -1.33 -26.30
C ALA A 143 23.03 -2.14 -25.69
N ARG A 144 23.29 -3.39 -25.28
CA ARG A 144 22.29 -4.28 -24.67
C ARG A 144 21.86 -3.80 -23.28
N VAL A 145 22.80 -3.44 -22.41
CA VAL A 145 22.49 -2.97 -21.05
C VAL A 145 21.68 -1.68 -21.09
N THR A 146 22.08 -0.73 -21.94
CA THR A 146 21.35 0.53 -22.13
C THR A 146 19.98 0.33 -22.76
N PHE A 147 19.84 -0.67 -23.64
CA PHE A 147 18.56 -1.04 -24.23
C PHE A 147 17.56 -1.58 -23.20
N GLU A 148 17.99 -2.47 -22.31
CA GLU A 148 17.16 -2.98 -21.21
C GLU A 148 16.76 -1.86 -20.23
N LYS A 149 17.65 -0.89 -20.02
CA LYS A 149 17.33 0.31 -19.25
C LYS A 149 16.24 1.15 -19.93
N ALA A 150 16.33 1.38 -21.23
CA ALA A 150 15.33 2.13 -21.99
C ALA A 150 13.92 1.52 -21.88
N LYS A 151 13.82 0.19 -21.86
CA LYS A 151 12.56 -0.53 -21.63
C LYS A 151 11.98 -0.34 -20.23
N LYS A 152 12.82 -0.17 -19.20
CA LYS A 152 12.40 -0.02 -17.79
C LYS A 152 12.03 1.41 -17.39
N GLN A 153 12.65 2.42 -18.01
CA GLN A 153 12.62 3.81 -17.51
C GLN A 153 11.46 4.69 -18.04
N GLY A 154 10.49 4.11 -18.78
CA GLY A 154 9.30 4.88 -19.19
C GLY A 154 8.57 4.40 -20.45
N LYS A 155 9.12 3.42 -21.20
CA LYS A 155 8.64 2.98 -22.54
C LYS A 155 8.64 4.15 -23.54
N LYS A 156 8.64 3.89 -24.85
CA LYS A 156 8.75 4.96 -25.87
C LYS A 156 10.01 5.83 -25.70
N THR A 157 11.11 5.25 -25.20
CA THR A 157 12.31 5.99 -24.82
C THR A 157 13.51 5.56 -25.67
N LEU A 158 14.32 6.53 -26.09
CA LEU A 158 15.64 6.32 -26.68
C LEU A 158 16.72 6.77 -25.71
N ILE A 159 17.67 5.90 -25.38
CA ILE A 159 18.82 6.25 -24.54
C ILE A 159 20.11 6.18 -25.36
N VAL A 160 20.79 7.32 -25.49
CA VAL A 160 22.16 7.35 -26.03
C VAL A 160 23.13 7.02 -24.91
N TYR A 161 23.95 6.00 -25.10
CA TYR A 161 24.93 5.55 -24.12
C TYR A 161 25.88 6.67 -23.71
N SER A 162 26.13 6.76 -22.41
CA SER A 162 27.24 7.52 -21.84
C SER A 162 27.96 6.65 -20.80
N LYS A 163 29.29 6.78 -20.75
CA LYS A 163 30.17 5.97 -19.88
C LYS A 163 29.89 6.18 -18.38
N ASP A 164 29.21 7.27 -18.04
CA ASP A 164 28.81 7.60 -16.67
C ASP A 164 27.72 6.64 -16.14
N GLU A 165 26.94 5.98 -17.01
CA GLU A 165 25.78 5.18 -16.60
C GLU A 165 26.07 3.68 -16.33
N LEU A 166 27.08 3.07 -16.97
CA LEU A 166 27.45 1.66 -16.71
C LEU A 166 28.20 1.50 -15.38
N THR A 167 29.03 2.49 -15.07
CA THR A 167 29.69 2.63 -13.76
C THR A 167 28.66 2.63 -12.64
N PHE A 168 27.50 3.28 -12.83
CA PHE A 168 26.40 3.33 -11.86
C PHE A 168 25.77 1.96 -11.58
N SER A 169 25.70 1.04 -12.55
CA SER A 169 25.11 -0.30 -12.32
C SER A 169 26.01 -1.20 -11.48
N GLN A 170 27.31 -1.25 -11.76
CA GLN A 170 28.29 -1.98 -10.92
C GLN A 170 28.40 -1.35 -9.53
N TYR A 171 28.42 -0.02 -9.50
CA TYR A 171 28.39 0.79 -8.28
C TYR A 171 27.15 0.51 -7.42
N SER A 172 25.97 0.36 -8.03
CA SER A 172 24.72 0.06 -7.29
C SER A 172 24.75 -1.29 -6.57
N ILE A 173 25.30 -2.33 -7.22
CA ILE A 173 25.41 -3.68 -6.64
C ILE A 173 26.37 -3.64 -5.44
N GLN A 174 27.56 -3.05 -5.64
CA GLN A 174 28.55 -2.91 -4.56
C GLN A 174 28.02 -2.07 -3.40
N LEU A 175 27.30 -0.98 -3.68
CA LEU A 175 26.71 -0.13 -2.66
C LEU A 175 25.68 -0.90 -1.82
N ILE A 176 24.80 -1.68 -2.43
CA ILE A 176 23.84 -2.53 -1.71
C ILE A 176 24.55 -3.57 -0.84
N GLU A 177 25.60 -4.21 -1.35
CA GLU A 177 26.39 -5.18 -0.57
C GLU A 177 27.02 -4.55 0.67
N TYR A 178 27.64 -3.37 0.52
CA TYR A 178 28.23 -2.65 1.65
C TYR A 178 27.19 -2.15 2.66
N LEU A 179 26.02 -1.70 2.19
CA LEU A 179 24.91 -1.32 3.08
C LEU A 179 24.41 -2.53 3.88
N ARG A 180 24.26 -3.70 3.23
CA ARG A 180 23.90 -4.96 3.90
C ARG A 180 24.95 -5.37 4.93
N GLU A 181 26.22 -5.33 4.57
CA GLU A 181 27.34 -5.62 5.47
C GLU A 181 27.31 -4.69 6.69
N SER A 182 27.10 -3.40 6.49
CA SER A 182 26.98 -2.41 7.57
C SER A 182 25.84 -2.76 8.54
N VAL A 183 24.65 -3.11 8.02
CA VAL A 183 23.50 -3.49 8.85
C VAL A 183 23.78 -4.77 9.64
N LEU A 184 24.30 -5.82 8.99
CA LEU A 184 24.66 -7.10 9.64
C LEU A 184 25.72 -6.91 10.73
N ASN A 185 26.67 -6.00 10.51
CA ASN A 185 27.71 -5.66 11.48
C ASN A 185 27.26 -4.57 12.45
N ASN A 186 26.03 -4.68 12.98
CA ASN A 186 25.47 -3.80 14.00
C ASN A 186 25.51 -2.31 13.60
N PHE A 187 25.07 -2.01 12.38
CA PHE A 187 25.01 -0.67 11.78
C PHE A 187 26.36 0.04 11.67
N LYS A 188 27.47 -0.71 11.59
CA LYS A 188 28.81 -0.15 11.47
C LYS A 188 28.91 0.77 10.25
N GLY A 189 29.32 2.01 10.47
CA GLY A 189 29.45 3.03 9.43
C GLY A 189 28.26 3.98 9.33
N PHE A 190 27.09 3.62 9.89
CA PHE A 190 25.99 4.56 10.05
C PHE A 190 26.23 5.49 11.24
N TYR A 191 25.83 6.76 11.09
CA TYR A 191 25.86 7.77 12.14
C TYR A 191 24.79 8.84 11.88
N LEU A 192 24.44 9.61 12.91
CA LEU A 192 23.46 10.68 12.82
C LEU A 192 24.17 12.04 12.90
N ASN A 193 23.81 12.91 11.96
CA ASN A 193 24.07 14.34 12.08
C ASN A 193 22.76 15.07 12.44
N TYR A 194 22.90 16.26 12.98
CA TYR A 194 21.82 17.07 13.51
C TYR A 194 21.93 18.46 12.92
N GLN A 195 20.87 18.94 12.29
CA GLN A 195 20.80 20.30 11.74
C GLN A 195 19.90 21.17 12.61
N PRO A 196 20.33 22.37 13.03
CA PRO A 196 19.56 23.19 13.96
C PRO A 196 18.29 23.78 13.32
N LEU A 197 17.23 23.81 14.11
CA LEU A 197 15.96 24.47 13.81
C LEU A 197 15.85 25.73 14.67
N ILE A 198 15.58 26.88 14.07
CA ILE A 198 15.61 28.19 14.72
C ILE A 198 14.23 28.83 14.68
N PHE A 199 13.77 29.36 15.82
CA PHE A 199 12.57 30.17 15.86
C PHE A 199 12.76 31.48 15.09
N ASN A 200 11.83 31.79 14.18
CA ASN A 200 11.90 33.02 13.42
C ASN A 200 11.78 34.26 14.32
N ASN A 201 10.88 34.26 15.30
CA ASN A 201 10.60 35.44 16.14
C ASN A 201 11.74 35.80 17.10
N SER A 202 12.32 34.80 17.76
CA SER A 202 13.29 34.98 18.85
C SER A 202 14.74 34.75 18.42
N LYS A 203 14.94 34.15 17.24
CA LYS A 203 16.24 33.68 16.75
C LYS A 203 16.94 32.70 17.69
N LYS A 204 16.19 32.11 18.62
CA LYS A 204 16.67 31.08 19.54
C LYS A 204 16.53 29.70 18.90
N LEU A 205 17.38 28.79 19.34
CA LEU A 205 17.28 27.38 19.01
C LEU A 205 15.92 26.84 19.45
N TYR A 206 15.23 26.16 18.54
CA TYR A 206 14.01 25.40 18.79
C TYR A 206 14.33 23.92 19.01
N GLY A 207 15.24 23.38 18.19
CA GLY A 207 15.46 21.96 18.11
C GLY A 207 16.45 21.58 17.02
N CYS A 208 16.35 20.36 16.52
CA CYS A 208 17.11 19.91 15.35
C CYS A 208 16.34 18.91 14.48
N GLU A 209 16.72 18.81 13.21
CA GLU A 209 16.41 17.68 12.34
C GLU A 209 17.51 16.63 12.41
N VAL A 210 17.11 15.36 12.52
CA VAL A 210 17.98 14.20 12.51
C VAL A 210 18.20 13.72 11.08
N LEU A 211 19.46 13.64 10.69
CA LEU A 211 19.85 13.33 9.33
C LEU A 211 20.81 12.13 9.31
N LEU A 212 20.35 11.02 8.71
CA LEU A 212 21.12 9.80 8.56
C LEU A 212 22.35 10.04 7.68
N ARG A 213 23.50 9.50 8.10
CA ARG A 213 24.74 9.49 7.33
C ARG A 213 25.33 8.10 7.33
N TRP A 214 26.06 7.79 6.27
CA TRP A 214 26.76 6.53 6.13
C TRP A 214 28.19 6.79 5.62
N ARG A 215 29.13 6.00 6.12
CA ARG A 215 30.50 5.96 5.64
C ARG A 215 31.00 4.53 5.63
N ASN A 216 31.73 4.16 4.59
CA ASN A 216 32.43 2.89 4.52
C ASN A 216 33.89 3.14 4.13
N PRO A 217 34.88 2.66 4.91
CA PRO A 217 36.30 2.85 4.59
C PRO A 217 36.73 2.25 3.24
N ASN A 218 36.03 1.20 2.78
CA ASN A 218 36.29 0.54 1.51
C ASN A 218 35.57 1.24 0.33
N PHE A 219 34.86 2.33 0.61
CA PHE A 219 34.09 3.10 -0.35
C PHE A 219 34.61 4.54 -0.33
N GLU A 220 35.51 4.86 -1.27
CA GLU A 220 36.27 6.14 -1.25
C GLU A 220 35.39 7.38 -1.43
N MET A 221 34.19 7.25 -2.00
CA MET A 221 33.26 8.35 -2.23
C MET A 221 32.41 8.66 -0.99
N LYS A 222 32.38 9.94 -0.59
CA LYS A 222 31.47 10.44 0.45
C LYS A 222 30.06 10.54 -0.13
N LEU A 223 29.14 9.69 0.34
CA LEU A 223 27.75 9.69 -0.13
C LEU A 223 26.84 10.56 0.73
N GLY A 224 25.97 11.31 0.03
CA GLY A 224 24.83 11.99 0.60
C GLY A 224 23.64 11.04 0.83
N PRO A 225 22.68 11.41 1.70
CA PRO A 225 21.46 10.64 1.94
C PRO A 225 20.67 10.33 0.66
N THR A 226 20.59 11.29 -0.26
CA THR A 226 19.91 11.14 -1.56
C THR A 226 20.53 10.09 -2.46
N GLU A 227 21.80 9.71 -2.21
CA GLU A 227 22.51 8.71 -3.01
C GLU A 227 22.33 7.29 -2.47
N PHE A 228 22.26 7.08 -1.15
CA PHE A 228 22.18 5.73 -0.57
C PHE A 228 20.80 5.33 -0.02
N ILE A 229 19.93 6.29 0.34
CA ILE A 229 18.57 5.98 0.84
C ILE A 229 17.74 5.20 -0.20
N PRO A 230 17.74 5.56 -1.51
CA PRO A 230 16.99 4.79 -2.52
C PRO A 230 17.44 3.32 -2.61
N PHE A 231 18.70 3.03 -2.29
CA PHE A 231 19.22 1.66 -2.23
C PHE A 231 18.82 0.94 -0.95
N LEU A 232 18.70 1.63 0.19
CA LEU A 232 18.13 1.05 1.40
C LEU A 232 16.65 0.68 1.21
N GLU A 233 15.88 1.53 0.52
CA GLU A 233 14.48 1.28 0.21
C GLU A 233 14.31 0.11 -0.76
N SER A 234 14.99 0.14 -1.91
CA SER A 234 14.88 -0.91 -2.93
C SER A 234 15.44 -2.27 -2.49
N SER A 235 16.35 -2.30 -1.51
CA SER A 235 16.90 -3.55 -0.95
C SER A 235 16.12 -4.10 0.24
N GLY A 236 15.09 -3.40 0.72
CA GLY A 236 14.30 -3.77 1.90
C GLY A 236 15.02 -3.57 3.25
N LEU A 237 16.14 -2.84 3.28
CA LEU A 237 16.90 -2.58 4.51
C LEU A 237 16.38 -1.37 5.30
N MET A 238 15.57 -0.51 4.67
CA MET A 238 15.17 0.78 5.23
C MET A 238 14.49 0.67 6.59
N ASP A 239 13.65 -0.34 6.81
CA ASP A 239 12.92 -0.51 8.08
C ASP A 239 13.88 -0.79 9.24
N THR A 240 14.82 -1.71 9.04
CA THR A 240 15.86 -2.06 10.02
C THR A 240 16.73 -0.85 10.35
N VAL A 241 17.14 -0.07 9.33
CA VAL A 241 17.92 1.15 9.53
C VAL A 241 17.11 2.21 10.25
N SER A 242 15.83 2.39 9.91
CA SER A 242 14.97 3.42 10.50
C SER A 242 14.69 3.18 11.97
N GLN A 243 14.49 1.92 12.37
CA GLN A 243 14.38 1.57 13.79
C GLN A 243 15.65 1.93 14.56
N TRP A 244 16.83 1.72 13.96
CA TRP A 244 18.09 2.13 14.55
C TRP A 244 18.23 3.66 14.63
N VAL A 245 17.80 4.39 13.59
CA VAL A 245 17.77 5.86 13.57
C VAL A 245 16.91 6.39 14.72
N ILE A 246 15.67 5.91 14.85
CA ILE A 246 14.73 6.35 15.90
C ILE A 246 15.31 6.08 17.30
N LYS A 247 15.79 4.86 17.56
CA LYS A 247 16.42 4.52 18.85
C LYS A 247 17.61 5.42 19.18
N THR A 248 18.48 5.66 18.20
CA THR A 248 19.69 6.47 18.39
C THR A 248 19.34 7.95 18.58
N ALA A 249 18.37 8.47 17.82
CA ALA A 249 17.86 9.83 17.93
C ALA A 249 17.24 10.08 19.31
N LEU A 250 16.35 9.19 19.78
CA LEU A 250 15.70 9.34 21.08
C LEU A 250 16.71 9.26 22.22
N LYS A 251 17.69 8.36 22.17
CA LYS A 251 18.80 8.34 23.14
C LYS A 251 19.54 9.67 23.19
N GLN A 252 19.82 10.28 22.03
CA GLN A 252 20.46 11.59 21.97
C GLN A 252 19.55 12.71 22.51
N LEU A 253 18.26 12.67 22.18
CA LEU A 253 17.26 13.62 22.66
C LEU A 253 17.21 13.62 24.20
N LYS A 254 17.20 12.46 24.84
CA LYS A 254 17.27 12.31 26.31
C LYS A 254 18.50 12.98 26.93
N VAL A 255 19.63 12.99 26.22
CA VAL A 255 20.84 13.69 26.69
C VAL A 255 20.64 15.20 26.59
N TRP A 256 20.10 15.67 25.46
CA TRP A 256 19.93 17.11 25.21
C TRP A 256 18.81 17.77 26.01
N THR A 257 17.78 17.03 26.41
CA THR A 257 16.74 17.54 27.31
C THR A 257 17.26 17.91 28.70
N LYS A 258 18.44 17.39 29.10
CA LYS A 258 19.12 17.81 30.33
C LYS A 258 19.64 19.25 30.25
N TYR A 259 19.98 19.71 29.05
CA TYR A 259 20.51 21.06 28.81
C TYR A 259 19.41 22.04 28.36
N MET A 260 18.44 21.55 27.58
CA MET A 260 17.29 22.31 27.13
C MET A 260 16.03 21.45 27.22
N PRO A 261 15.23 21.57 28.31
CA PRO A 261 14.08 20.69 28.56
C PRO A 261 13.03 20.66 27.44
N ASN A 262 12.88 21.75 26.69
CA ASN A 262 11.92 21.88 25.59
C ASN A 262 12.56 21.71 24.20
N PHE A 263 13.70 21.01 24.11
CA PHE A 263 14.40 20.77 22.84
C PHE A 263 13.60 19.81 21.96
N ASN A 264 13.18 20.27 20.78
CA ASN A 264 12.41 19.46 19.84
C ASN A 264 13.31 18.72 18.83
N MET A 265 12.94 17.51 18.45
CA MET A 265 13.70 16.70 17.48
C MET A 265 12.79 16.22 16.35
N ASN A 266 13.15 16.60 15.14
CA ASN A 266 12.48 16.19 13.91
C ASN A 266 13.15 14.93 13.36
N ILE A 267 12.37 13.89 13.06
CA ILE A 267 12.83 12.59 12.57
C ILE A 267 12.06 12.24 11.29
N ASN A 268 12.78 11.98 10.21
CA ASN A 268 12.22 11.58 8.92
C ASN A 268 11.63 10.15 8.97
N VAL A 269 10.43 9.98 8.44
CA VAL A 269 9.68 8.73 8.35
C VAL A 269 8.99 8.65 6.98
N SER A 270 8.98 7.48 6.36
CA SER A 270 8.28 7.28 5.08
C SER A 270 6.82 6.86 5.28
N TYR A 271 5.96 7.13 4.29
CA TYR A 271 4.56 6.68 4.34
C TYR A 271 4.41 5.16 4.49
N GLN A 272 5.31 4.39 3.87
CA GLN A 272 5.31 2.91 3.97
C GLN A 272 5.51 2.43 5.41
N GLN A 273 6.25 3.17 6.23
CA GLN A 273 6.45 2.82 7.64
C GLN A 273 5.21 3.10 8.48
N LEU A 274 4.44 4.13 8.13
CA LEU A 274 3.16 4.40 8.79
C LEU A 274 2.04 3.43 8.39
N GLU A 275 2.14 2.80 7.22
CA GLU A 275 1.26 1.71 6.80
C GLU A 275 1.46 0.46 7.67
N ASP A 276 2.67 0.21 8.20
CA ASP A 276 2.91 -0.87 9.16
C ASP A 276 2.25 -0.56 10.51
N PRO A 277 1.21 -1.30 10.94
CA PRO A 277 0.53 -1.05 12.21
C PRO A 277 1.44 -1.21 13.43
N SER A 278 2.54 -1.97 13.32
CA SER A 278 3.49 -2.20 14.41
C SER A 278 4.40 -1.00 14.68
N PHE A 279 4.61 -0.14 13.68
CA PHE A 279 5.54 0.99 13.75
C PHE A 279 5.14 2.03 14.81
N LYS A 280 3.85 2.35 14.90
CA LYS A 280 3.34 3.30 15.91
C LYS A 280 3.58 2.81 17.34
N PHE A 281 3.46 1.51 17.58
CA PHE A 281 3.75 0.91 18.88
C PHE A 281 5.25 0.90 19.16
N PHE A 282 6.08 0.57 18.16
CA PHE A 282 7.53 0.64 18.26
C PHE A 282 8.03 2.02 18.69
N ILE A 283 7.49 3.10 18.09
CA ILE A 283 7.87 4.47 18.48
C ILE A 283 7.50 4.73 19.94
N LEU A 284 6.25 4.44 20.33
CA LEU A 284 5.78 4.70 21.70
C LEU A 284 6.56 3.91 22.75
N ASP A 285 6.86 2.64 22.47
CA ASP A 285 7.67 1.80 23.35
C ASP A 285 9.08 2.35 23.48
N THR A 286 9.68 2.82 22.39
CA THR A 286 11.01 3.43 22.43
C THR A 286 11.01 4.73 23.22
N ILE A 287 10.00 5.59 23.04
CA ILE A 287 9.82 6.83 23.81
C ILE A 287 9.68 6.52 25.31
N LYS A 288 8.87 5.51 25.65
CA LYS A 288 8.63 5.08 27.03
C LYS A 288 9.90 4.50 27.67
N GLN A 289 10.65 3.67 26.94
CA GLN A 289 11.93 3.11 27.40
C GLN A 289 12.96 4.21 27.68
N GLU A 290 13.02 5.23 26.83
CA GLU A 290 13.96 6.34 27.02
C GLU A 290 13.46 7.38 28.04
N GLY A 291 12.17 7.39 28.36
CA GLY A 291 11.58 8.31 29.35
C GLY A 291 11.48 9.74 28.82
N ILE A 292 11.15 9.90 27.54
CA ILE A 292 11.08 11.20 26.85
C ILE A 292 9.61 11.61 26.71
N SER A 293 9.34 12.92 26.77
CA SER A 293 8.02 13.45 26.48
C SER A 293 7.72 13.37 24.97
N PRO A 294 6.59 12.78 24.54
CA PRO A 294 6.20 12.71 23.13
C PRO A 294 6.15 14.07 22.43
N TYR A 295 5.81 15.15 23.17
CA TYR A 295 5.73 16.53 22.66
C TYR A 295 7.05 17.12 22.15
N LEU A 296 8.17 16.47 22.46
CA LEU A 296 9.49 16.86 22.00
C LEU A 296 9.86 16.22 20.65
N ILE A 297 8.98 15.38 20.09
CA ILE A 297 9.24 14.63 18.86
C ILE A 297 8.32 15.12 17.77
N THR A 298 8.91 15.35 16.60
CA THR A 298 8.20 15.68 15.37
C THR A 298 8.57 14.64 14.31
N LEU A 299 7.58 14.00 13.69
CA LEU A 299 7.81 13.09 12.57
C LEU A 299 7.65 13.86 11.26
N GLU A 300 8.67 13.84 10.42
CA GLU A 300 8.67 14.46 9.09
C GLU A 300 8.33 13.39 8.05
N LEU A 301 7.23 13.58 7.33
CA LEU A 301 6.76 12.61 6.33
C LEU A 301 7.29 12.96 4.94
N THR A 302 8.14 12.07 4.42
CA THR A 302 8.70 12.19 3.07
C THR A 302 7.74 11.63 2.00
N GLU A 303 7.64 12.29 0.85
CA GLU A 303 6.69 11.93 -0.22
C GLU A 303 7.00 10.57 -0.88
N ASN A 304 5.95 9.79 -1.17
CA ASN A 304 6.01 8.67 -2.09
C ASN A 304 4.74 8.61 -2.96
N ASN A 305 4.89 8.34 -4.25
CA ASN A 305 3.83 8.46 -5.27
C ASN A 305 2.77 7.33 -5.24
N ASN A 306 2.83 6.43 -4.26
CA ASN A 306 1.98 5.23 -4.19
C ASN A 306 1.35 5.06 -2.80
N ILE A 307 0.55 6.02 -2.35
CA ILE A 307 -0.33 5.82 -1.19
C ILE A 307 -1.50 4.95 -1.63
N LYS A 308 -1.53 3.70 -1.19
CA LYS A 308 -2.61 2.75 -1.55
C LYS A 308 -3.81 2.88 -0.61
N GLN A 309 -3.57 3.25 0.65
CA GLN A 309 -4.60 3.25 1.71
C GLN A 309 -4.46 4.47 2.65
N ILE A 310 -4.98 5.62 2.23
CA ILE A 310 -4.90 6.86 3.03
C ILE A 310 -5.62 6.77 4.38
N GLU A 311 -6.60 5.88 4.52
CA GLU A 311 -7.34 5.67 5.77
C GLU A 311 -6.51 5.02 6.87
N GLU A 312 -5.70 4.01 6.53
CA GLU A 312 -4.80 3.33 7.48
C GLU A 312 -3.74 4.31 7.99
N ILE A 313 -3.15 5.07 7.06
CA ILE A 313 -2.19 6.13 7.37
C ILE A 313 -2.85 7.18 8.29
N ARG A 314 -4.06 7.64 7.98
CA ARG A 314 -4.81 8.59 8.84
C ARG A 314 -4.99 8.04 10.25
N SER A 315 -5.33 6.76 10.40
CA SER A 315 -5.52 6.15 11.73
C SER A 315 -4.23 6.15 12.56
N SER A 316 -3.09 5.77 11.97
CA SER A 316 -1.78 5.81 12.62
C SER A 316 -1.34 7.25 12.91
N PHE A 317 -1.63 8.17 11.99
CA PHE A 317 -1.34 9.59 12.08
C PHE A 317 -2.06 10.27 13.25
N ASP A 318 -3.39 10.10 13.32
CA ASP A 318 -4.22 10.65 14.41
C ASP A 318 -3.87 10.01 15.75
N PHE A 319 -3.57 8.71 15.76
CA PHE A 319 -3.11 8.02 16.96
C PHE A 319 -1.80 8.61 17.49
N LEU A 320 -0.76 8.74 16.67
CA LEU A 320 0.53 9.30 17.10
C LEU A 320 0.37 10.75 17.60
N ARG A 321 -0.46 11.55 16.93
CA ARG A 321 -0.80 12.91 17.38
C ARG A 321 -1.55 12.95 18.70
N SER A 322 -2.48 12.02 18.93
CA SER A 322 -3.19 11.90 20.22
C SER A 322 -2.25 11.62 21.39
N GLN A 323 -1.09 11.01 21.13
CA GLN A 323 -0.05 10.77 22.14
C GLN A 323 0.87 11.97 22.37
N GLY A 324 0.68 13.07 21.62
CA GLY A 324 1.46 14.29 21.72
C GLY A 324 2.63 14.37 20.74
N ILE A 325 2.83 13.39 19.84
CA ILE A 325 3.86 13.44 18.81
C ILE A 325 3.39 14.38 17.69
N LYS A 326 4.21 15.35 17.31
CA LYS A 326 3.87 16.26 16.20
C LYS A 326 4.15 15.61 14.86
N ILE A 327 3.41 15.99 13.83
CA ILE A 327 3.67 15.54 12.46
C ILE A 327 3.79 16.73 11.50
N THR A 328 4.79 16.68 10.64
CA THR A 328 5.10 17.68 9.63
C THR A 328 5.09 17.03 8.25
N PHE A 329 4.45 17.65 7.27
CA PHE A 329 4.64 17.26 5.87
C PHE A 329 5.97 17.81 5.36
N ASP A 330 6.84 16.94 4.86
CA ASP A 330 8.12 17.33 4.30
C ASP A 330 8.05 17.57 2.78
N SER A 331 8.97 18.39 2.27
CA SER A 331 9.21 18.60 0.84
C SER A 331 8.06 19.21 0.00
N PHE A 332 7.19 20.03 0.60
CA PHE A 332 6.11 20.69 -0.15
C PHE A 332 6.67 21.65 -1.22
N GLY A 333 6.26 21.44 -2.48
CA GLY A 333 6.71 22.22 -3.63
C GLY A 333 7.75 21.53 -4.51
N ALA A 334 8.22 20.34 -4.12
CA ALA A 334 8.92 19.44 -5.03
C ALA A 334 7.96 18.86 -6.07
N LYS A 335 8.46 18.38 -7.22
CA LYS A 335 7.62 17.77 -8.25
C LYS A 335 6.81 16.62 -7.62
N HIS A 336 5.48 16.71 -7.71
CA HIS A 336 4.47 15.70 -7.34
C HIS A 336 3.75 15.83 -5.96
N SER A 337 3.90 16.93 -5.21
CA SER A 337 3.09 17.14 -3.99
C SER A 337 1.58 17.17 -4.26
N SER A 338 0.86 16.13 -3.81
CA SER A 338 -0.60 16.05 -3.97
C SER A 338 -1.30 16.84 -2.85
N LEU A 339 -1.90 17.97 -3.23
CA LEU A 339 -2.85 18.73 -2.38
C LEU A 339 -3.99 17.86 -1.80
N GLU A 340 -4.23 16.68 -2.37
CA GLU A 340 -5.18 15.69 -1.86
C GLU A 340 -4.75 15.11 -0.51
N ILE A 341 -3.46 14.78 -0.34
CA ILE A 341 -2.91 14.29 0.94
C ILE A 341 -3.02 15.37 2.01
N PHE A 342 -2.75 16.62 1.62
CA PHE A 342 -2.87 17.80 2.48
C PHE A 342 -4.32 18.08 2.94
N ARG A 343 -5.33 17.59 2.19
CA ARG A 343 -6.75 17.70 2.59
C ARG A 343 -7.20 16.56 3.50
N GLU A 344 -6.63 15.37 3.36
CA GLU A 344 -7.10 14.17 4.05
C GLU A 344 -6.37 13.90 5.38
N LEU A 345 -5.14 14.40 5.53
CA LEU A 345 -4.31 14.21 6.72
C LEU A 345 -4.12 15.54 7.47
N SER A 346 -4.39 15.56 8.78
CA SER A 346 -4.39 16.78 9.60
C SER A 346 -3.01 17.06 10.22
N ALA A 347 -1.98 17.40 9.44
CA ALA A 347 -0.65 17.67 10.01
C ALA A 347 -0.61 18.94 10.89
N ASP A 348 0.33 18.98 11.84
CA ASP A 348 0.56 20.13 12.71
C ASP A 348 1.34 21.24 11.98
N SER A 349 2.12 20.85 10.97
CA SER A 349 2.97 21.78 10.24
C SER A 349 3.32 21.34 8.83
N LEU A 350 3.80 22.28 8.03
CA LEU A 350 4.29 22.10 6.67
C LEU A 350 5.73 22.61 6.55
N LYS A 351 6.60 21.83 5.89
CA LYS A 351 7.97 22.24 5.56
C LYS A 351 8.09 22.59 4.09
N ILE A 352 8.41 23.86 3.83
CA ILE A 352 8.62 24.43 2.49
C ILE A 352 10.03 24.06 2.04
N ASN A 353 10.12 23.39 0.89
CA ASN A 353 11.37 22.87 0.35
C ASN A 353 12.32 23.97 -0.16
N HIS A 354 13.63 23.75 -0.05
CA HIS A 354 14.66 24.71 -0.51
C HIS A 354 14.53 25.09 -1.99
N THR A 355 13.98 24.19 -2.83
CA THR A 355 13.83 24.44 -4.28
C THR A 355 12.94 25.64 -4.58
N LEU A 356 11.97 25.96 -3.71
CA LEU A 356 11.13 27.16 -3.80
C LEU A 356 11.88 28.45 -3.40
N LEU A 357 13.05 28.33 -2.78
CA LEU A 357 13.88 29.47 -2.37
C LEU A 357 14.93 29.85 -3.42
N ASN A 358 15.21 28.98 -4.40
CA ASN A 358 16.32 29.15 -5.35
C ASN A 358 16.31 30.49 -6.10
N ARG A 359 15.13 31.07 -6.34
CA ARG A 359 14.99 32.35 -7.06
C ARG A 359 14.39 33.46 -6.21
N ILE A 360 14.14 33.21 -4.92
CA ILE A 360 13.37 34.11 -4.07
C ILE A 360 14.04 35.48 -3.87
N THR A 361 15.36 35.59 -4.07
CA THR A 361 16.09 36.85 -3.94
C THR A 361 15.86 37.81 -5.11
N TYR A 362 15.44 37.31 -6.28
CA TYR A 362 15.27 38.13 -7.49
C TYR A 362 13.94 37.91 -8.24
N ASP A 363 13.20 36.84 -7.92
CA ASP A 363 11.91 36.52 -8.54
C ASP A 363 10.76 36.83 -7.57
N VAL A 364 10.00 37.87 -7.91
CA VAL A 364 8.83 38.33 -7.13
C VAL A 364 7.68 37.31 -7.20
N ILE A 365 7.64 36.46 -8.23
CA ILE A 365 6.63 35.39 -8.35
C ILE A 365 6.89 34.32 -7.29
N ASP A 366 8.13 33.85 -7.17
CA ASP A 366 8.50 32.85 -6.17
C ASP A 366 8.30 33.40 -4.73
N GLN A 367 8.64 34.68 -4.49
CA GLN A 367 8.31 35.35 -3.21
C GLN A 367 6.80 35.31 -2.90
N LYS A 368 5.96 35.60 -3.89
CA LYS A 368 4.50 35.58 -3.73
C LYS A 368 3.97 34.16 -3.51
N ILE A 369 4.48 33.18 -4.25
CA ILE A 369 4.09 31.78 -4.09
C ILE A 369 4.38 31.32 -2.67
N VAL A 370 5.62 31.50 -2.19
CA VAL A 370 6.02 31.12 -0.82
C VAL A 370 5.18 31.84 0.23
N SER A 371 4.94 33.14 0.07
CA SER A 371 4.08 33.91 0.98
C SER A 371 2.62 33.41 0.99
N GLN A 372 2.05 33.02 -0.16
CA GLN A 372 0.69 32.48 -0.23
C GLN A 372 0.60 31.10 0.42
N ILE A 373 1.61 30.24 0.24
CA ILE A 373 1.69 28.94 0.90
C ILE A 373 1.70 29.13 2.42
N ILE A 374 2.54 30.04 2.94
CA ILE A 374 2.59 30.34 4.37
C ILE A 374 1.22 30.82 4.88
N ASN A 375 0.58 31.75 4.18
CA ASN A 375 -0.73 32.26 4.57
C ASN A 375 -1.83 31.19 4.53
N LEU A 376 -1.80 30.28 3.55
CA LEU A 376 -2.72 29.16 3.46
C LEU A 376 -2.56 28.24 4.68
N CYS A 377 -1.33 27.88 5.04
CA CYS A 377 -1.04 27.08 6.23
C CYS A 377 -1.57 27.75 7.50
N HIS A 378 -1.31 29.05 7.68
CA HIS A 378 -1.83 29.80 8.83
C HIS A 378 -3.36 29.82 8.87
N SER A 379 -4.04 29.93 7.71
CA SER A 379 -5.51 29.87 7.65
C SER A 379 -6.08 28.50 8.03
N MET A 380 -5.25 27.47 7.97
CA MET A 380 -5.56 26.09 8.36
C MET A 380 -5.01 25.73 9.75
N ASN A 381 -4.54 26.69 10.55
CA ASN A 381 -3.89 26.49 11.84
C ASN A 381 -2.64 25.57 11.79
N MET A 382 -1.93 25.54 10.67
CA MET A 382 -0.68 24.80 10.51
C MET A 382 0.53 25.73 10.68
N SER A 383 1.54 25.28 11.43
CA SER A 383 2.83 25.98 11.49
C SER A 383 3.66 25.72 10.24
N VAL A 384 4.58 26.63 9.92
CA VAL A 384 5.40 26.57 8.71
C VAL A 384 6.88 26.54 9.06
N TYR A 385 7.56 25.58 8.47
CA TYR A 385 9.00 25.40 8.48
C TYR A 385 9.53 25.82 7.11
N VAL A 386 10.61 26.59 7.08
CA VAL A 386 11.29 26.95 5.83
C VAL A 386 12.71 26.43 5.86
N GLU A 387 13.02 25.49 4.97
CA GLU A 387 14.35 24.89 4.84
C GLU A 387 15.19 25.57 3.75
N GLY A 388 16.50 25.31 3.73
CA GLY A 388 17.36 25.77 2.63
C GLY A 388 17.72 27.25 2.67
N ILE A 389 17.68 27.87 3.86
CA ILE A 389 18.15 29.24 4.01
C ILE A 389 19.68 29.25 4.05
N GLU A 390 20.30 29.62 2.93
CA GLU A 390 21.76 29.59 2.77
C GLU A 390 22.43 30.93 3.03
N ASN A 391 21.72 32.04 2.81
CA ASN A 391 22.29 33.37 2.86
C ASN A 391 21.37 34.40 3.55
N LYS A 392 21.98 35.53 3.93
CA LYS A 392 21.32 36.61 4.66
C LYS A 392 20.21 37.31 3.87
N GLU A 393 20.30 37.32 2.54
CA GLU A 393 19.33 37.98 1.67
C GLU A 393 18.03 37.16 1.61
N THR A 394 18.14 35.85 1.36
CA THR A 394 17.04 34.88 1.47
C THR A 394 16.38 34.96 2.85
N LEU A 395 17.19 34.97 3.92
CA LEU A 395 16.69 35.08 5.29
C LEU A 395 15.80 36.32 5.48
N LYS A 396 16.27 37.51 5.09
CA LYS A 396 15.51 38.76 5.26
C LYS A 396 14.15 38.73 4.57
N ILE A 397 14.07 38.09 3.40
CA ILE A 397 12.83 37.98 2.64
C ILE A 397 11.87 37.01 3.33
N ILE A 398 12.36 35.83 3.74
CA ILE A 398 11.56 34.82 4.43
C ILE A 398 11.08 35.29 5.80
N GLU A 399 11.91 36.02 6.55
CA GLU A 399 11.54 36.60 7.86
C GLU A 399 10.29 37.49 7.76
N GLN A 400 10.16 38.26 6.68
CA GLN A 400 9.02 39.14 6.44
C GLN A 400 7.73 38.37 6.18
N MET A 401 7.83 37.13 5.68
CA MET A 401 6.70 36.24 5.45
C MET A 401 6.21 35.54 6.73
N ARG A 402 6.96 35.66 7.83
CA ARG A 402 6.61 35.19 9.19
C ARG A 402 6.31 33.68 9.32
N PRO A 403 7.12 32.76 8.77
CA PRO A 403 7.05 31.36 9.17
C PRO A 403 7.49 31.19 10.64
N GLU A 404 7.10 30.09 11.30
CA GLU A 404 7.46 29.80 12.69
C GLU A 404 8.92 29.36 12.83
N ILE A 405 9.38 28.43 11.98
CA ILE A 405 10.68 27.77 12.09
C ILE A 405 11.52 27.96 10.82
N LEU A 406 12.81 28.20 11.02
CA LEU A 406 13.80 28.44 9.97
C LEU A 406 14.92 27.40 10.06
N GLN A 407 15.37 26.91 8.91
CA GLN A 407 16.45 25.94 8.78
C GLN A 407 17.31 26.22 7.54
N GLY A 408 18.61 25.98 7.64
CA GLY A 408 19.52 26.04 6.49
C GLY A 408 20.98 26.31 6.87
N PHE A 409 21.85 26.29 5.87
CA PHE A 409 23.31 26.44 6.04
C PHE A 409 23.71 27.82 6.55
N TYR A 410 22.85 28.84 6.43
CA TYR A 410 23.06 30.13 7.07
C TYR A 410 23.25 30.00 8.59
N TYR A 411 22.55 29.06 9.23
CA TYR A 411 22.69 28.79 10.66
C TYR A 411 23.78 27.75 10.93
N ASN A 412 23.65 26.57 10.31
CA ASN A 412 24.68 25.54 10.33
C ASN A 412 24.39 24.45 9.30
N GLU A 413 25.46 23.79 8.85
CA GLU A 413 25.35 22.51 8.17
C GLU A 413 24.94 21.41 9.16
N PRO A 414 24.49 20.24 8.68
CA PRO A 414 24.29 19.07 9.53
C PRO A 414 25.60 18.64 10.19
N ILE A 415 25.68 18.76 11.51
CA ILE A 415 26.88 18.47 12.32
C ILE A 415 26.66 17.28 13.26
N ASN A 416 27.75 16.68 13.75
CA ASN A 416 27.65 15.58 14.71
C ASN A 416 27.20 16.09 16.10
N ALA A 417 26.82 15.17 17.00
CA ALA A 417 26.28 15.52 18.32
C ALA A 417 27.26 16.34 19.19
N GLU A 418 28.56 16.05 19.10
CA GLU A 418 29.62 16.73 19.85
C GLU A 418 29.74 18.21 19.42
N LYS A 419 29.88 18.47 18.12
CA LYS A 419 29.92 19.83 17.59
C LYS A 419 28.62 20.59 17.82
N PHE A 420 27.48 19.90 17.76
CA PHE A 420 26.18 20.51 18.07
C PHE A 420 26.16 20.98 19.52
N TYR A 421 26.68 20.16 20.44
CA TYR A 421 26.80 20.53 21.84
C TYR A 421 27.69 21.75 22.07
N GLU A 422 28.89 21.76 21.50
CA GLU A 422 29.84 22.89 21.57
C GLU A 422 29.20 24.20 21.05
N HIS A 423 28.47 24.13 19.94
CA HIS A 423 27.88 25.32 19.31
C HIS A 423 26.66 25.87 20.05
N TYR A 424 25.79 24.99 20.57
CA TYR A 424 24.45 25.39 21.01
C TYR A 424 24.20 25.24 22.52
N PHE A 425 24.93 24.35 23.19
CA PHE A 425 24.77 24.13 24.65
C PHE A 425 25.94 24.72 25.45
N GLU A 426 27.18 24.61 24.97
CA GLU A 426 28.36 25.09 25.71
C GLU A 426 28.50 26.62 25.68
N LYS A 427 28.24 27.26 24.52
CA LYS A 427 28.29 28.73 24.36
C LYS A 427 27.22 29.52 25.14
N ASN A 428 26.23 28.85 25.74
CA ASN A 428 25.18 29.49 26.55
C ASN A 428 25.52 29.56 28.05
N ILE A 429 26.69 29.06 28.47
CA ILE A 429 27.11 29.06 29.89
C ILE A 429 27.62 30.46 30.36
N GLU A 430 27.91 31.40 29.45
CA GLU A 430 28.38 32.76 29.83
C GLU A 430 27.27 33.83 29.99
N SER A 431 25.99 33.48 29.91
CA SER A 431 24.89 34.47 30.07
C SER A 431 23.83 34.12 31.12
N ILE A 432 24.17 33.28 32.10
CA ILE A 432 23.34 33.08 33.30
C ILE A 432 23.97 33.84 34.47
N ASN A 433 23.79 35.15 34.45
CA ASN A 433 23.94 36.00 35.62
C ASN A 433 23.06 37.24 35.42
N TYR A 434 21.80 37.17 35.85
CA TYR A 434 21.09 38.29 36.47
C TYR A 434 19.85 37.73 37.20
N GLN A 435 20.09 37.50 38.49
CA GLN A 435 19.25 37.76 39.67
C GLN A 435 17.73 37.60 39.62
N GLU A 436 17.28 36.91 40.66
CA GLU A 436 16.01 37.03 41.38
C GLU A 436 15.51 38.47 41.53
N ASP A 437 14.20 38.58 41.79
CA ASP A 437 13.42 39.79 42.11
C ASP A 437 13.01 40.70 40.94
N VAL A 438 11.78 40.50 40.42
CA VAL A 438 10.65 41.42 40.65
C VAL A 438 9.33 40.66 40.35
N ILE A 439 8.68 40.21 41.42
CA ILE A 439 7.22 40.06 41.45
C ILE A 439 6.64 41.46 41.62
N SER A 440 5.58 41.77 40.86
CA SER A 440 4.61 42.87 40.99
C SER A 440 4.69 44.01 39.96
N LYS A 441 3.51 44.33 39.40
CA LYS A 441 3.12 45.38 38.42
C LYS A 441 3.28 44.93 36.96
N GLU A 442 2.25 44.66 36.17
CA GLU A 442 0.90 45.25 36.10
C GLU A 442 -0.12 44.23 35.54
N LEU A 443 -1.26 44.13 36.22
CA LEU A 443 -2.54 43.76 35.62
C LEU A 443 -3.08 44.93 34.78
N SER A 444 -3.98 44.61 33.84
CA SER A 444 -4.72 45.47 32.88
C SER A 444 -3.95 45.69 31.57
N ILE A 445 -4.43 45.25 30.40
CA ILE A 445 -5.73 45.57 29.78
C ILE A 445 -6.15 44.43 28.83
N GLU A 446 -7.38 43.95 29.00
CA GLU A 446 -8.13 43.23 27.96
C GLU A 446 -8.60 44.20 26.86
N LYS A 447 -8.61 43.72 25.61
CA LYS A 447 -9.28 44.23 24.40
C LYS A 447 -8.68 45.48 23.72
N GLU A 448 -8.09 45.28 22.54
CA GLU A 448 -8.72 45.75 21.28
C GLU A 448 -8.12 45.08 20.03
N LYS A 449 -9.03 44.74 19.12
CA LYS A 449 -8.81 44.22 17.77
C LYS A 449 -8.36 45.36 16.85
N SER A 450 -7.47 45.07 15.90
CA SER A 450 -7.69 45.28 14.45
C SER A 450 -6.39 45.53 13.70
N MET A 451 -6.35 44.93 12.51
CA MET A 451 -5.32 45.01 11.49
C MET A 451 -5.30 46.38 10.78
N VAL A 452 -4.11 46.70 10.25
CA VAL A 452 -3.78 47.61 9.12
C VAL A 452 -3.54 49.10 9.45
N TYR A 453 -2.34 49.61 9.08
CA TYR A 453 -2.06 50.69 8.10
C TYR A 453 -0.53 50.76 7.86
N SER A 454 -0.03 50.21 6.75
CA SER A 454 0.25 50.84 5.45
C SER A 454 1.50 51.72 5.40
N ALA A 455 2.41 51.44 4.46
CA ALA A 455 3.01 52.47 3.61
C ALA A 455 3.63 51.82 2.36
N PHE A 456 3.32 52.40 1.19
CA PHE A 456 3.86 52.20 -0.16
C PHE A 456 3.09 51.34 -1.18
N THR A 457 2.79 52.04 -2.27
CA THR A 457 1.90 51.77 -3.40
C THR A 457 2.61 51.09 -4.58
N PRO A 458 1.93 50.21 -5.34
CA PRO A 458 2.53 49.41 -6.40
C PRO A 458 2.68 50.16 -7.73
N THR A 459 3.73 49.81 -8.48
CA THR A 459 4.15 50.38 -9.78
C THR A 459 3.30 49.93 -10.98
N HIS A 460 2.41 48.95 -10.79
CA HIS A 460 1.20 48.72 -11.59
C HIS A 460 0.15 48.10 -10.67
N SER A 461 -1.09 48.60 -10.72
CA SER A 461 -2.18 48.07 -9.91
C SER A 461 -2.52 46.66 -10.37
N MET A 462 -2.35 45.67 -9.50
CA MET A 462 -3.02 44.37 -9.68
C MET A 462 -4.51 44.67 -9.85
N ASN A 463 -5.08 44.29 -10.99
CA ASN A 463 -6.50 44.47 -11.19
C ASN A 463 -7.20 43.47 -10.26
N ILE A 464 -7.70 43.97 -9.13
CA ILE A 464 -8.43 43.18 -8.13
C ILE A 464 -9.53 42.35 -8.82
N LYS A 465 -10.07 42.85 -9.94
CA LYS A 465 -11.03 42.15 -10.78
C LYS A 465 -10.49 40.85 -11.38
N GLU A 466 -9.27 40.82 -11.94
CA GLU A 466 -8.67 39.61 -12.51
C GLU A 466 -8.35 38.54 -11.46
N LEU A 467 -7.97 38.96 -10.25
CA LEU A 467 -7.63 38.05 -9.15
C LEU A 467 -8.89 37.41 -8.55
N VAL A 468 -9.97 38.18 -8.46
CA VAL A 468 -11.30 37.72 -8.05
C VAL A 468 -11.94 36.84 -9.13
N ASP A 469 -11.81 37.19 -10.41
CA ASP A 469 -12.38 36.42 -11.54
C ASP A 469 -11.71 35.03 -11.72
N ASN A 470 -10.41 34.90 -11.40
CA ASN A 470 -9.71 33.63 -11.51
C ASN A 470 -9.86 32.69 -10.29
N ALA A 471 -10.56 33.12 -9.23
CA ALA A 471 -10.81 32.26 -8.07
C ALA A 471 -11.69 31.04 -8.43
N TYR A 472 -11.33 29.86 -7.93
CA TYR A 472 -12.12 28.62 -8.08
C TYR A 472 -13.37 28.56 -7.19
N ALA A 473 -13.58 29.58 -6.34
CA ALA A 473 -14.78 29.78 -5.53
C ALA A 473 -15.70 30.83 -6.16
N GLY A 474 -17.01 30.70 -5.92
CA GLY A 474 -17.96 31.74 -6.32
C GLY A 474 -17.90 32.90 -5.33
N ILE A 475 -17.54 34.09 -5.80
CA ILE A 475 -17.48 35.31 -4.98
C ILE A 475 -18.45 36.32 -5.58
N PHE A 476 -19.35 36.81 -4.76
CA PHE A 476 -20.31 37.83 -5.18
C PHE A 476 -20.61 38.82 -4.08
N GLN A 477 -21.09 39.99 -4.48
CA GLN A 477 -21.51 41.04 -3.57
C GLN A 477 -22.95 41.42 -3.89
N VAL A 478 -23.78 41.52 -2.85
CA VAL A 478 -25.19 41.88 -2.96
C VAL A 478 -25.51 43.08 -2.08
N GLY A 479 -26.47 43.89 -2.50
CA GLY A 479 -27.03 44.96 -1.67
C GLY A 479 -27.83 44.40 -0.51
N MET A 480 -27.82 45.08 0.64
CA MET A 480 -28.68 44.74 1.79
C MET A 480 -30.11 45.31 1.62
N ASN A 481 -30.66 45.22 0.41
CA ASN A 481 -32.06 45.52 0.13
C ASN A 481 -32.91 44.24 0.32
N PRO A 482 -34.26 44.33 0.38
CA PRO A 482 -35.11 43.17 0.62
C PRO A 482 -34.90 41.99 -0.35
N GLU A 483 -34.36 42.26 -1.54
CA GLU A 483 -34.23 41.35 -2.68
C GLU A 483 -32.79 40.82 -2.89
N PHE A 484 -31.83 41.25 -2.06
CA PHE A 484 -30.39 40.92 -2.21
C PHE A 484 -29.88 41.07 -3.65
N THR A 485 -30.02 42.27 -4.22
CA THR A 485 -29.64 42.53 -5.61
C THR A 485 -28.12 42.43 -5.79
N PHE A 486 -27.66 41.70 -6.81
CA PHE A 486 -26.25 41.62 -7.17
C PHE A 486 -25.68 42.98 -7.52
N LEU A 487 -24.58 43.34 -6.85
CA LEU A 487 -23.74 44.49 -7.16
C LEU A 487 -22.56 44.06 -8.02
N THR A 488 -22.00 42.87 -7.78
CA THR A 488 -20.97 42.24 -8.62
C THR A 488 -20.90 40.74 -8.34
N CYS A 489 -20.42 39.94 -9.30
CA CYS A 489 -20.04 38.55 -9.10
C CYS A 489 -18.84 38.19 -9.99
N ASN A 490 -18.02 37.25 -9.54
CA ASN A 490 -16.82 36.83 -10.23
C ASN A 490 -17.10 35.74 -11.30
N GLU A 491 -16.15 35.51 -12.21
CA GLU A 491 -16.24 34.42 -13.19
C GLU A 491 -16.31 33.02 -12.54
N GLY A 492 -15.74 32.82 -11.35
CA GLY A 492 -15.86 31.58 -10.57
C GLY A 492 -17.32 31.21 -10.26
N TYR A 493 -18.12 32.19 -9.84
CA TYR A 493 -19.54 32.04 -9.53
C TYR A 493 -20.36 31.68 -10.78
N ARG A 494 -20.09 32.38 -11.89
CA ARG A 494 -20.75 32.12 -13.19
C ARG A 494 -20.46 30.74 -13.74
N ARG A 495 -19.19 30.31 -13.70
CA ARG A 495 -18.78 28.97 -14.15
C ARG A 495 -19.45 27.87 -13.32
N MET A 496 -19.55 28.05 -12.01
CA MET A 496 -20.15 27.07 -11.12
C MET A 496 -21.65 26.89 -11.35
N LEU A 497 -22.38 27.97 -11.66
CA LEU A 497 -23.82 27.89 -11.91
C LEU A 497 -24.19 27.68 -13.38
N GLY A 498 -23.26 27.94 -14.30
CA GLY A 498 -23.46 27.76 -15.75
C GLY A 498 -24.30 28.83 -16.43
N TYR A 499 -24.51 30.00 -15.81
CA TYR A 499 -25.28 31.12 -16.38
C TYR A 499 -24.36 32.22 -16.93
N ASN A 500 -24.76 32.84 -18.04
CA ASN A 500 -24.09 34.04 -18.57
C ASN A 500 -24.72 35.35 -18.02
N ILE A 501 -24.03 36.48 -18.20
CA ILE A 501 -24.43 37.79 -17.65
C ILE A 501 -25.83 38.22 -18.14
N LYS A 502 -26.14 38.03 -19.43
CA LYS A 502 -27.45 38.40 -19.99
C LYS A 502 -28.57 37.54 -19.42
N GLU A 503 -28.33 36.25 -19.25
CA GLU A 503 -29.30 35.33 -18.64
C GLU A 503 -29.57 35.67 -17.18
N MET A 504 -28.55 36.06 -16.41
CA MET A 504 -28.72 36.49 -15.02
C MET A 504 -29.54 37.78 -14.92
N GLU A 505 -29.33 38.73 -15.84
CA GLU A 505 -30.08 39.98 -15.92
C GLU A 505 -31.54 39.79 -16.37
N GLU A 506 -31.77 39.00 -17.42
CA GLU A 506 -33.10 38.79 -18.01
C GLU A 506 -33.97 37.83 -17.18
N LYS A 507 -33.41 36.73 -16.68
CA LYS A 507 -34.17 35.65 -16.02
C LYS A 507 -34.41 35.93 -14.53
N PHE A 508 -33.43 36.51 -13.85
CA PHE A 508 -33.46 36.68 -12.38
C PHE A 508 -33.42 38.14 -11.94
N LYS A 509 -33.46 39.11 -12.89
CA LYS A 509 -33.46 40.56 -12.60
C LYS A 509 -32.37 40.98 -11.60
N ASN A 510 -31.21 40.30 -11.66
CA ASN A 510 -30.09 40.49 -10.72
C ASN A 510 -30.43 40.24 -9.23
N GLN A 511 -31.39 39.39 -8.90
CA GLN A 511 -31.73 39.04 -7.52
C GLN A 511 -31.02 37.74 -7.08
N ALA A 512 -30.20 37.80 -6.03
CA ALA A 512 -29.42 36.64 -5.58
C ALA A 512 -30.26 35.50 -5.00
N LEU A 513 -31.38 35.83 -4.36
CA LEU A 513 -32.33 34.82 -3.87
C LEU A 513 -33.00 34.03 -5.01
N GLY A 514 -33.01 34.54 -6.25
CA GLY A 514 -33.61 33.85 -7.40
C GLY A 514 -32.83 32.59 -7.84
N PHE A 515 -31.59 32.44 -7.40
CA PHE A 515 -30.76 31.26 -7.68
C PHE A 515 -30.87 30.18 -6.60
N VAL A 516 -31.47 30.50 -5.44
CA VAL A 516 -31.70 29.56 -4.34
C VAL A 516 -32.83 28.61 -4.73
N HIS A 517 -32.70 27.33 -4.37
CA HIS A 517 -33.77 26.36 -4.58
C HIS A 517 -35.07 26.82 -3.89
N PRO A 518 -36.26 26.71 -4.52
CA PRO A 518 -37.52 27.23 -3.98
C PRO A 518 -37.80 26.84 -2.52
N ASP A 519 -37.57 25.56 -2.19
CA ASP A 519 -37.76 25.03 -0.82
C ASP A 519 -36.83 25.67 0.23
N ASP A 520 -35.66 26.16 -0.19
CA ASP A 520 -34.65 26.71 0.72
C ASP A 520 -34.76 28.25 0.82
N MET A 521 -35.54 28.90 -0.04
CA MET A 521 -35.60 30.36 -0.14
C MET A 521 -36.04 31.05 1.16
N GLU A 522 -37.11 30.55 1.80
CA GLU A 522 -37.60 31.13 3.06
C GLU A 522 -36.57 30.96 4.19
N TYR A 523 -36.00 29.76 4.30
CA TYR A 523 -34.97 29.45 5.28
C TYR A 523 -33.73 30.33 5.11
N VAL A 524 -33.21 30.44 3.88
CA VAL A 524 -32.02 31.24 3.57
C VAL A 524 -32.26 32.72 3.89
N ASN A 525 -33.38 33.29 3.45
CA ASN A 525 -33.70 34.69 3.72
C ASN A 525 -33.86 34.97 5.23
N TYR A 526 -34.50 34.05 5.96
CA TYR A 526 -34.65 34.16 7.40
C TYR A 526 -33.30 34.05 8.13
N GLU A 527 -32.50 33.04 7.79
CA GLU A 527 -31.24 32.74 8.47
C GLU A 527 -30.20 33.85 8.24
N ILE A 528 -30.10 34.38 7.02
CA ILE A 528 -29.26 35.55 6.73
C ILE A 528 -29.66 36.72 7.62
N ARG A 529 -30.96 37.05 7.70
CA ARG A 529 -31.41 38.18 8.51
C ARG A 529 -31.25 37.95 10.00
N ARG A 530 -31.47 36.73 10.49
CA ARG A 530 -31.29 36.38 11.91
C ARG A 530 -29.82 36.54 12.30
N GLN A 531 -28.91 35.94 11.54
CA GLN A 531 -27.48 36.02 11.83
C GLN A 531 -26.97 37.45 11.70
N LEU A 532 -27.43 38.20 10.68
CA LEU A 532 -27.06 39.61 10.52
C LEU A 532 -27.69 40.56 11.56
N GLY A 533 -28.69 40.10 12.31
CA GLY A 533 -29.21 40.77 13.49
C GLY A 533 -28.32 40.61 14.72
N ILE A 534 -27.41 39.63 14.72
CA ILE A 534 -26.57 39.22 15.86
C ILE A 534 -25.08 39.48 15.58
N SER A 535 -24.64 39.35 14.33
CA SER A 535 -23.25 39.38 13.88
C SER A 535 -23.15 40.05 12.50
N ASP A 536 -21.99 40.58 12.13
CA ASP A 536 -21.73 41.05 10.76
C ASP A 536 -21.30 39.93 9.80
N ILE A 537 -21.25 38.69 10.29
CA ILE A 537 -20.87 37.46 9.56
C ILE A 537 -22.09 36.56 9.46
N VAL A 538 -22.31 35.99 8.27
CA VAL A 538 -23.30 34.94 8.02
C VAL A 538 -22.62 33.73 7.41
N THR A 539 -22.91 32.55 7.95
CA THR A 539 -22.50 31.28 7.35
C THR A 539 -23.73 30.38 7.26
N ILE A 540 -24.07 30.00 6.03
CA ILE A 540 -25.28 29.23 5.74
C ILE A 540 -25.02 28.22 4.63
N GLU A 541 -25.66 27.06 4.75
CA GLU A 541 -25.67 26.02 3.73
C GLU A 541 -27.05 25.92 3.10
N PHE A 542 -27.11 25.88 1.78
CA PHE A 542 -28.37 25.83 1.04
C PHE A 542 -28.15 25.35 -0.39
N ARG A 543 -29.25 25.01 -1.08
CA ARG A 543 -29.20 24.60 -2.48
C ARG A 543 -29.31 25.79 -3.42
N VAL A 544 -28.52 25.77 -4.48
CA VAL A 544 -28.65 26.68 -5.62
C VAL A 544 -28.87 25.89 -6.91
N VAL A 545 -29.62 26.47 -7.84
CA VAL A 545 -30.04 25.79 -9.08
C VAL A 545 -29.14 26.23 -10.24
N LYS A 546 -28.51 25.26 -10.91
CA LYS A 546 -27.69 25.47 -12.12
C LYS A 546 -28.54 25.85 -13.34
N SER A 547 -27.90 26.28 -14.42
CA SER A 547 -28.58 26.63 -15.68
C SER A 547 -29.31 25.46 -16.35
N ASP A 548 -28.87 24.24 -16.11
CA ASP A 548 -29.50 23.00 -16.56
C ASP A 548 -30.66 22.53 -15.64
N GLY A 549 -30.95 23.25 -14.56
CA GLY A 549 -32.00 22.93 -13.59
C GLY A 549 -31.57 22.03 -12.43
N THR A 550 -30.31 21.60 -12.38
CA THR A 550 -29.80 20.72 -11.31
C THR A 550 -29.56 21.52 -10.02
N PRO A 551 -30.11 21.09 -8.86
CA PRO A 551 -29.77 21.70 -7.58
C PRO A 551 -28.42 21.18 -7.08
N ILE A 552 -27.56 22.08 -6.61
CA ILE A 552 -26.29 21.75 -5.93
C ILE A 552 -26.24 22.32 -4.52
N TRP A 553 -25.60 21.61 -3.59
CA TRP A 553 -25.37 22.12 -2.24
C TRP A 553 -24.17 23.04 -2.22
N ILE A 554 -24.34 24.22 -1.63
CA ILE A 554 -23.27 25.18 -1.42
C ILE A 554 -23.17 25.56 0.05
N LEU A 555 -21.94 25.81 0.49
CA LEU A 555 -21.67 26.52 1.74
C LEU A 555 -21.34 27.96 1.39
N GLY A 556 -22.17 28.89 1.86
CA GLY A 556 -21.96 30.32 1.69
C GLY A 556 -21.57 31.00 2.98
N THR A 557 -20.40 31.61 2.97
CA THR A 557 -19.91 32.46 4.07
C THR A 557 -19.83 33.88 3.56
N GLY A 558 -20.54 34.80 4.22
CA GLY A 558 -20.60 36.20 3.83
C GLY A 558 -20.38 37.17 5.00
N ASN A 559 -19.82 38.32 4.68
CA ASN A 559 -19.56 39.40 5.63
C ASN A 559 -20.19 40.71 5.15
N VAL A 560 -20.78 41.46 6.07
CA VAL A 560 -21.39 42.77 5.77
C VAL A 560 -20.32 43.84 5.69
N VAL A 561 -20.35 44.61 4.61
CA VAL A 561 -19.46 45.72 4.31
C VAL A 561 -20.29 47.00 4.16
N LYS A 562 -19.82 48.08 4.79
CA LYS A 562 -20.45 49.42 4.72
C LYS A 562 -19.73 50.27 3.67
N GLY A 563 -20.48 50.78 2.70
CA GLY A 563 -19.99 51.71 1.67
C GLY A 563 -19.85 53.14 2.18
N LYS A 564 -19.15 53.98 1.39
CA LYS A 564 -18.79 55.37 1.73
C LYS A 564 -19.96 56.32 2.00
N GLN A 565 -21.19 55.96 1.61
CA GLN A 565 -22.41 56.73 1.84
C GLN A 565 -23.36 56.09 2.88
N GLY A 566 -22.89 55.09 3.65
CA GLY A 566 -23.70 54.39 4.66
C GLY A 566 -24.51 53.21 4.13
N SER A 567 -24.46 52.91 2.82
CA SER A 567 -25.09 51.74 2.20
C SER A 567 -24.42 50.44 2.65
N LYS A 568 -25.20 49.46 3.14
CA LYS A 568 -24.69 48.13 3.51
C LYS A 568 -24.78 47.16 2.33
N SER A 569 -23.76 46.33 2.17
CA SER A 569 -23.70 45.25 1.17
C SER A 569 -23.09 44.01 1.80
N LEU A 570 -23.45 42.82 1.32
CA LEU A 570 -22.91 41.56 1.80
C LEU A 570 -21.95 40.99 0.74
N ILE A 571 -20.69 40.72 1.10
CA ILE A 571 -19.75 39.97 0.25
C ILE A 571 -19.83 38.52 0.67
N VAL A 572 -20.11 37.62 -0.27
CA VAL A 572 -20.31 36.19 -0.02
C VAL A 572 -19.30 35.39 -0.85
N VAL A 573 -18.64 34.45 -0.19
CA VAL A 573 -17.84 33.40 -0.80
C VAL A 573 -18.62 32.11 -0.69
N ILE A 574 -18.81 31.43 -1.82
CA ILE A 574 -19.49 30.15 -1.89
C ILE A 574 -18.60 29.06 -2.49
N ILE A 575 -18.69 27.88 -1.89
CA ILE A 575 -18.01 26.66 -2.34
C ILE A 575 -19.01 25.51 -2.47
N GLU A 576 -18.81 24.63 -3.44
CA GLU A 576 -19.64 23.44 -3.67
C GLU A 576 -19.38 22.40 -2.54
N ASN A 577 -20.45 21.93 -1.89
CA ASN A 577 -20.39 21.12 -0.66
C ASN A 577 -20.97 19.69 -0.80
N ASP A 578 -21.12 19.18 -2.03
CA ASP A 578 -21.78 17.89 -2.30
C ASP A 578 -21.08 16.66 -1.66
N ARG A 579 -19.76 16.73 -1.38
CA ARG A 579 -18.99 15.59 -0.84
C ARG A 579 -19.29 15.26 0.62
N LEU A 580 -19.56 16.27 1.47
CA LEU A 580 -19.91 16.04 2.87
C LEU A 580 -21.32 15.43 3.01
N LYS A 581 -22.23 15.79 2.11
CA LYS A 581 -23.59 15.22 2.06
C LYS A 581 -23.58 13.76 1.60
N LYS A 582 -22.75 13.42 0.60
CA LYS A 582 -22.59 12.03 0.15
C LYS A 582 -22.14 11.11 1.28
N ARG A 583 -21.22 11.58 2.12
CA ARG A 583 -20.76 10.87 3.32
C ARG A 583 -21.84 10.74 4.40
N SER A 584 -22.64 11.79 4.61
CA SER A 584 -23.78 11.73 5.54
C SER A 584 -24.86 10.76 5.03
N LEU A 585 -25.13 10.73 3.71
CA LEU A 585 -26.06 9.81 3.07
C LEU A 585 -25.54 8.38 3.09
N GLU A 586 -24.25 8.13 2.87
CA GLU A 586 -23.62 6.81 3.00
C GLU A 586 -23.64 6.31 4.45
N MET A 587 -23.46 7.22 5.42
CA MET A 587 -23.57 6.88 6.85
C MET A 587 -25.03 6.63 7.25
N GLU A 588 -25.98 7.39 6.70
CA GLU A 588 -27.42 7.17 6.89
C GLU A 588 -27.87 5.87 6.20
N GLU A 589 -27.40 5.57 4.98
CA GLU A 589 -27.64 4.31 4.28
C GLU A 589 -27.04 3.13 5.03
N SER A 590 -25.84 3.28 5.58
CA SER A 590 -25.22 2.26 6.44
C SER A 590 -26.03 2.05 7.72
N TYR A 591 -26.42 3.14 8.40
CA TYR A 591 -27.30 3.09 9.58
C TYR A 591 -28.64 2.42 9.27
N TRP A 592 -29.30 2.80 8.18
CA TRP A 592 -30.56 2.18 7.73
C TRP A 592 -30.38 0.74 7.27
N LYS A 593 -29.21 0.36 6.72
CA LYS A 593 -28.87 -1.03 6.39
C LYS A 593 -28.71 -1.87 7.65
N TYR A 594 -27.97 -1.40 8.66
CA TYR A 594 -27.86 -2.07 9.97
C TYR A 594 -29.22 -2.14 10.68
N ARG A 595 -29.99 -1.05 10.69
CA ARG A 595 -31.32 -1.00 11.30
C ARG A 595 -32.30 -1.94 10.61
N ARG A 596 -32.27 -2.06 9.27
CA ARG A 596 -33.07 -3.06 8.54
C ARG A 596 -32.68 -4.49 8.89
N VAL A 597 -31.40 -4.78 9.10
CA VAL A 597 -30.97 -6.12 9.56
C VAL A 597 -31.55 -6.39 10.94
N LEU A 598 -31.38 -5.48 11.89
CA LEU A 598 -31.87 -5.61 13.27
C LEU A 598 -33.40 -5.68 13.36
N ASP A 599 -34.12 -4.86 12.59
CA ASP A 599 -35.59 -4.81 12.57
C ASP A 599 -36.22 -6.10 12.01
N ASN A 600 -35.49 -6.84 11.17
CA ASN A 600 -35.93 -8.11 10.62
C ASN A 600 -35.48 -9.33 11.46
N ILE A 601 -34.78 -9.13 12.59
CA ILE A 601 -34.45 -10.24 13.50
C ILE A 601 -35.73 -10.65 14.24
N PRO A 602 -36.17 -11.92 14.14
CA PRO A 602 -37.37 -12.43 14.82
C PRO A 602 -37.09 -12.77 16.29
N ALA A 603 -36.34 -11.90 16.97
CA ALA A 603 -35.98 -11.98 18.39
C ALA A 603 -36.13 -10.60 19.04
N CYS A 604 -36.35 -10.57 20.36
CA CYS A 604 -36.34 -9.32 21.09
C CYS A 604 -34.88 -8.94 21.38
N VAL A 605 -34.39 -7.86 20.77
CA VAL A 605 -33.05 -7.33 21.00
C VAL A 605 -33.10 -5.84 21.37
N LYS A 606 -32.10 -5.37 22.11
CA LYS A 606 -31.89 -3.95 22.47
C LYS A 606 -30.41 -3.58 22.42
N CYS A 607 -30.14 -2.30 22.16
CA CYS A 607 -28.85 -1.66 22.36
C CYS A 607 -29.04 -0.53 23.38
N ILE A 608 -28.27 -0.55 24.46
CA ILE A 608 -28.31 0.49 25.51
C ILE A 608 -26.89 0.95 25.83
N HIS A 609 -26.75 2.18 26.29
CA HIS A 609 -25.47 2.69 26.77
C HIS A 609 -25.12 2.05 28.13
N PHE A 610 -23.82 1.87 28.37
CA PHE A 610 -23.30 1.53 29.69
C PHE A 610 -23.23 2.79 30.57
N ASP A 611 -24.40 3.20 31.07
CA ASP A 611 -24.55 4.29 32.03
C ASP A 611 -25.60 3.94 33.10
N GLU A 612 -25.70 4.77 34.15
CA GLU A 612 -26.65 4.57 35.25
C GLU A 612 -28.14 4.61 34.82
N ASN A 613 -28.41 5.11 33.61
CA ASN A 613 -29.75 5.35 33.10
C ASN A 613 -30.20 4.31 32.05
N PHE A 614 -29.28 3.45 31.59
CA PHE A 614 -29.47 2.58 30.43
C PHE A 614 -30.06 3.34 29.25
N THR A 615 -29.39 4.42 28.83
CA THR A 615 -29.83 5.24 27.71
C THR A 615 -30.08 4.37 26.47
N LEU A 616 -31.30 4.43 25.93
CA LEU A 616 -31.75 3.52 24.87
C LEU A 616 -31.30 4.02 23.50
N ASP A 617 -30.47 3.22 22.83
CA ASP A 617 -30.00 3.49 21.47
C ASP A 617 -30.89 2.80 20.42
N TYR A 618 -31.19 1.51 20.64
CA TYR A 618 -32.05 0.73 19.74
C TYR A 618 -32.91 -0.27 20.51
N ILE A 619 -34.12 -0.52 19.98
CA ILE A 619 -35.00 -1.58 20.46
C ILE A 619 -35.74 -2.21 19.28
N SER A 620 -35.77 -3.54 19.24
CA SER A 620 -36.40 -4.27 18.15
C SER A 620 -37.92 -4.08 18.09
N PRO A 621 -38.53 -4.14 16.89
CA PRO A 621 -39.99 -4.18 16.72
C PRO A 621 -40.64 -5.34 17.48
N SER A 622 -39.96 -6.49 17.54
CA SER A 622 -40.39 -7.67 18.30
C SER A 622 -40.60 -7.36 19.79
N PHE A 623 -39.69 -6.60 20.40
CA PHE A 623 -39.81 -6.20 21.79
C PHE A 623 -40.90 -5.13 22.00
N ILE A 624 -41.01 -4.16 21.10
CA ILE A 624 -42.11 -3.17 21.08
C ILE A 624 -43.47 -3.87 21.08
N SER A 625 -43.62 -4.89 20.24
CA SER A 625 -44.85 -5.70 20.18
C SER A 625 -45.10 -6.49 21.46
N LEU A 626 -44.05 -6.94 22.16
CA LEU A 626 -44.15 -7.69 23.41
C LEU A 626 -44.67 -6.83 24.57
N ILE A 627 -44.15 -5.61 24.73
CA ILE A 627 -44.53 -4.72 25.84
C ILE A 627 -45.73 -3.81 25.52
N GLY A 628 -46.07 -3.66 24.24
CA GLY A 628 -47.22 -2.89 23.77
C GLY A 628 -47.02 -1.37 23.72
N TYR A 629 -45.83 -0.87 24.05
CA TYR A 629 -45.48 0.55 23.92
C TYR A 629 -44.85 0.85 22.58
N THR A 630 -45.23 1.97 21.96
CA THR A 630 -44.55 2.46 20.75
C THR A 630 -43.20 3.11 21.08
N GLU A 631 -42.27 3.14 20.13
CA GLU A 631 -40.96 3.81 20.32
C GLU A 631 -41.11 5.28 20.76
N LYS A 632 -42.11 5.99 20.22
CA LYS A 632 -42.43 7.37 20.62
C LYS A 632 -42.88 7.46 22.07
N GLU A 633 -43.76 6.55 22.50
CA GLU A 633 -44.21 6.50 23.90
C GLU A 633 -43.07 6.15 24.85
N ILE A 634 -42.13 5.29 24.42
CA ILE A 634 -40.96 4.94 25.24
C ILE A 634 -40.08 6.19 25.44
N LYS A 635 -39.79 6.92 24.37
CA LYS A 635 -39.02 8.17 24.45
C LYS A 635 -39.72 9.23 25.30
N SER A 636 -41.03 9.41 25.14
CA SER A 636 -41.76 10.48 25.85
C SER A 636 -42.12 10.15 27.30
N LYS A 637 -42.47 8.90 27.63
CA LYS A 637 -42.92 8.51 28.98
C LYS A 637 -41.79 8.05 29.89
N PHE A 638 -40.73 7.50 29.32
CA PHE A 638 -39.59 6.94 30.07
C PHE A 638 -38.30 7.73 29.84
N ASP A 639 -38.37 8.91 29.21
CA ASP A 639 -37.25 9.82 28.96
C ASP A 639 -36.11 9.18 28.13
N GLY A 640 -36.47 8.18 27.29
CA GLY A 640 -35.48 7.41 26.51
C GLY A 640 -34.55 6.54 27.37
N LYS A 641 -34.85 6.34 28.66
CA LYS A 641 -34.04 5.58 29.61
C LYS A 641 -34.67 4.21 29.83
N TYR A 642 -33.93 3.15 29.49
CA TYR A 642 -34.46 1.78 29.59
C TYR A 642 -34.69 1.34 31.05
N ILE A 643 -33.91 1.86 32.01
CA ILE A 643 -34.06 1.54 33.43
C ILE A 643 -35.48 1.88 33.95
N ASN A 644 -36.14 2.87 33.35
CA ASN A 644 -37.48 3.31 33.75
C ASN A 644 -38.59 2.33 33.31
N LEU A 645 -38.31 1.41 32.39
CA LEU A 645 -39.23 0.31 32.03
C LEU A 645 -39.20 -0.82 33.06
N ILE A 646 -38.10 -0.95 33.81
CA ILE A 646 -37.93 -1.93 34.88
C ILE A 646 -38.69 -1.44 36.11
N ILE A 647 -39.40 -2.36 36.79
CA ILE A 647 -40.12 -2.05 38.03
C ILE A 647 -39.15 -1.57 39.12
N GLU A 648 -39.61 -0.67 40.00
CA GLU A 648 -38.72 0.00 40.97
C GLU A 648 -38.04 -0.97 41.93
N GLU A 649 -38.72 -2.06 42.28
CA GLU A 649 -38.21 -3.11 43.18
C GLU A 649 -36.96 -3.82 42.62
N ASP A 650 -36.90 -4.01 41.29
CA ASP A 650 -35.82 -4.76 40.64
C ASP A 650 -34.61 -3.89 40.30
N ARG A 651 -34.77 -2.57 40.15
CA ARG A 651 -33.72 -1.67 39.63
C ARG A 651 -32.40 -1.77 40.39
N ARG A 652 -32.46 -1.82 41.73
CA ARG A 652 -31.25 -1.89 42.57
C ARG A 652 -30.51 -3.22 42.39
N VAL A 653 -31.24 -4.32 42.29
CA VAL A 653 -30.69 -5.66 42.10
C VAL A 653 -30.05 -5.75 40.72
N VAL A 654 -30.76 -5.30 39.68
CA VAL A 654 -30.25 -5.28 38.29
C VAL A 654 -28.97 -4.47 38.15
N LEU A 655 -28.90 -3.28 38.75
CA LEU A 655 -27.68 -2.46 38.71
C LEU A 655 -26.53 -3.13 39.46
N GLY A 656 -26.80 -3.77 40.62
CA GLY A 656 -25.80 -4.49 41.40
C GLY A 656 -25.26 -5.73 40.67
N ASP A 657 -26.16 -6.54 40.12
CA ASP A 657 -25.83 -7.75 39.36
C ASP A 657 -25.03 -7.38 38.11
N MET A 658 -25.43 -6.33 37.41
CA MET A 658 -24.69 -5.81 36.27
C MET A 658 -23.27 -5.38 36.64
N ILE A 659 -23.11 -4.52 37.66
CA ILE A 659 -21.78 -4.03 38.06
C ILE A 659 -20.89 -5.19 38.51
N SER A 660 -21.43 -6.16 39.24
CA SER A 660 -20.64 -7.32 39.67
C SER A 660 -20.20 -8.20 38.50
N GLN A 661 -21.11 -8.46 37.54
CA GLN A 661 -20.84 -9.32 36.39
C GLN A 661 -19.88 -8.66 35.39
N VAL A 662 -20.00 -7.35 35.15
CA VAL A 662 -19.05 -6.60 34.29
C VAL A 662 -17.63 -6.65 34.86
N ASN A 663 -17.48 -6.62 36.18
CA ASN A 663 -16.15 -6.76 36.80
C ASN A 663 -15.57 -8.17 36.66
N SER A 664 -16.40 -9.18 36.35
CA SER A 664 -15.98 -10.57 36.14
C SER A 664 -15.89 -11.00 34.67
N GLY A 665 -16.40 -10.19 33.71
CA GLY A 665 -16.34 -10.47 32.28
C GLY A 665 -17.25 -9.57 31.43
N ASP A 666 -17.15 -9.68 30.10
CA ASP A 666 -17.89 -8.82 29.16
C ASP A 666 -19.33 -9.27 28.87
N ILE A 667 -19.77 -10.41 29.43
CA ILE A 667 -21.12 -10.94 29.25
C ILE A 667 -21.88 -10.80 30.57
N VAL A 668 -23.06 -10.21 30.50
CA VAL A 668 -23.92 -9.93 31.64
C VAL A 668 -25.29 -10.55 31.41
N THR A 669 -25.71 -11.42 32.31
CA THR A 669 -27.05 -11.99 32.34
C THR A 669 -27.86 -11.32 33.44
N LEU A 670 -29.01 -10.76 33.09
CA LEU A 670 -29.90 -10.04 34.01
C LEU A 670 -31.30 -10.62 33.96
N HIS A 671 -31.90 -10.77 35.13
CA HIS A 671 -33.31 -11.13 35.28
C HIS A 671 -34.05 -9.99 35.95
N TYR A 672 -35.15 -9.53 35.35
CA TYR A 672 -35.94 -8.42 35.87
C TYR A 672 -37.34 -8.39 35.29
N HIS A 673 -38.22 -7.66 35.95
CA HIS A 673 -39.60 -7.50 35.54
C HIS A 673 -39.85 -6.13 34.89
N VAL A 674 -40.69 -6.13 33.86
CA VAL A 674 -41.18 -4.89 33.23
C VAL A 674 -42.70 -4.89 33.20
N ARG A 675 -43.30 -3.70 33.26
CA ARG A 675 -44.75 -3.52 33.18
C ARG A 675 -45.16 -3.12 31.77
N CYS A 676 -45.92 -3.97 31.10
CA CYS A 676 -46.49 -3.72 29.79
C CYS A 676 -47.54 -2.60 29.81
N LYS A 677 -47.89 -2.08 28.63
CA LYS A 677 -48.90 -1.01 28.47
C LYS A 677 -50.30 -1.41 28.94
N ASP A 678 -50.61 -2.69 28.88
CA ASP A 678 -51.85 -3.31 29.37
C ASP A 678 -51.82 -3.65 30.88
N ASN A 679 -50.83 -3.15 31.62
CA ASN A 679 -50.55 -3.44 33.02
C ASN A 679 -50.14 -4.88 33.34
N ARG A 680 -49.88 -5.75 32.36
CA ARG A 680 -49.28 -7.06 32.64
C ARG A 680 -47.84 -6.90 33.12
N LEU A 681 -47.47 -7.66 34.13
CA LEU A 681 -46.09 -7.81 34.56
C LEU A 681 -45.47 -8.99 33.80
N ILE A 682 -44.36 -8.76 33.10
CA ILE A 682 -43.63 -9.82 32.42
C ILE A 682 -42.23 -9.96 33.01
N SER A 683 -41.78 -11.20 33.20
CA SER A 683 -40.44 -11.54 33.64
C SER A 683 -39.54 -11.65 32.42
N LEU A 684 -38.45 -10.90 32.41
CA LEU A 684 -37.50 -10.88 31.32
C LEU A 684 -36.14 -11.39 31.78
N GLU A 685 -35.52 -12.18 30.92
CA GLU A 685 -34.11 -12.54 31.00
C GLU A 685 -33.35 -11.90 29.84
N THR A 686 -32.20 -11.32 30.12
CA THR A 686 -31.35 -10.73 29.08
C THR A 686 -29.92 -11.22 29.18
N ILE A 687 -29.36 -11.60 28.04
CA ILE A 687 -27.92 -11.85 27.88
C ILE A 687 -27.36 -10.66 27.10
N SER A 688 -26.45 -9.94 27.71
CA SER A 688 -25.89 -8.68 27.19
C SER A 688 -24.39 -8.81 27.04
N ARG A 689 -23.84 -8.43 25.88
CA ARG A 689 -22.40 -8.26 25.71
C ARG A 689 -22.05 -6.78 25.80
N LEU A 690 -21.10 -6.45 26.65
CA LEU A 690 -20.48 -5.14 26.72
C LEU A 690 -19.50 -5.01 25.56
N CYS A 691 -19.64 -3.96 24.76
CA CYS A 691 -18.73 -3.64 23.68
C CYS A 691 -18.34 -2.17 23.77
N GLU A 692 -17.07 -1.88 23.51
CA GLU A 692 -16.55 -0.52 23.43
C GLU A 692 -16.48 -0.09 21.97
N ASN A 693 -16.94 1.13 21.66
CA ASN A 693 -16.83 1.66 20.31
C ASN A 693 -15.42 2.25 20.11
N ASP A 694 -14.68 1.71 19.15
CA ASP A 694 -13.26 2.02 18.89
C ASP A 694 -12.99 3.51 18.55
N LYS A 695 -14.02 4.30 18.23
CA LYS A 695 -13.89 5.69 17.77
C LYS A 695 -14.11 6.75 18.85
N ASP A 696 -14.88 6.44 19.89
CA ASP A 696 -15.36 7.41 20.87
C ASP A 696 -15.32 6.88 22.32
N GLY A 697 -14.83 5.67 22.54
CA GLY A 697 -14.61 5.07 23.88
C GLY A 697 -15.89 4.84 24.69
N LYS A 698 -17.06 5.04 24.07
CA LYS A 698 -18.36 4.80 24.69
C LYS A 698 -18.65 3.30 24.69
N LYS A 699 -19.12 2.83 25.83
CA LYS A 699 -19.48 1.43 26.04
C LYS A 699 -20.98 1.22 25.85
N TYR A 700 -21.33 0.16 25.15
CA TYR A 700 -22.70 -0.21 24.80
C TYR A 700 -22.95 -1.67 25.19
N PHE A 701 -24.17 -1.96 25.64
CA PHE A 701 -24.66 -3.32 25.78
C PHE A 701 -25.51 -3.68 24.58
N TYR A 702 -25.11 -4.76 23.91
CA TYR A 702 -25.91 -5.46 22.92
C TYR A 702 -26.59 -6.63 23.60
N SER A 703 -27.91 -6.54 23.78
CA SER A 703 -28.66 -7.53 24.55
C SER A 703 -29.70 -8.24 23.69
N SER A 704 -29.79 -9.56 23.87
CA SER A 704 -31.01 -10.30 23.55
C SER A 704 -31.91 -10.37 24.78
N ILE A 705 -33.21 -10.38 24.56
CA ILE A 705 -34.24 -10.35 25.57
C ILE A 705 -35.18 -11.52 25.34
N VAL A 706 -35.54 -12.16 26.45
CA VAL A 706 -36.40 -13.32 26.47
C VAL A 706 -37.50 -13.07 27.47
N ASP A 707 -38.74 -13.30 27.05
CA ASP A 707 -39.88 -13.40 27.96
C ASP A 707 -39.88 -14.79 28.63
N VAL A 708 -39.70 -14.79 29.95
CA VAL A 708 -39.72 -15.98 30.82
C VAL A 708 -40.92 -16.00 31.77
N THR A 709 -41.96 -15.21 31.49
CA THR A 709 -43.16 -15.06 32.36
C THR A 709 -43.90 -16.38 32.59
N GLU A 710 -43.94 -17.28 31.60
CA GLU A 710 -44.55 -18.62 31.75
C GLU A 710 -43.64 -19.65 32.44
N ALA A 711 -42.39 -19.31 32.75
CA ALA A 711 -41.40 -20.25 33.30
C ALA A 711 -41.31 -20.23 34.83
N THR A 712 -42.02 -19.30 35.49
CA THR A 712 -41.98 -19.13 36.95
C THR A 712 -43.00 -19.99 37.71
N ASP A 713 -43.92 -20.66 37.01
CA ASP A 713 -44.82 -21.67 37.58
C ASP A 713 -44.67 -23.01 36.82
N VAL A 714 -44.60 -24.11 37.57
CA VAL A 714 -44.59 -25.54 37.15
C VAL A 714 -43.21 -26.23 37.10
N THR A 715 -42.88 -26.88 38.23
CA THR A 715 -42.10 -28.13 38.43
C THR A 715 -40.98 -28.52 37.45
N SER A 716 -39.83 -28.80 38.06
CA SER A 716 -38.46 -29.14 37.61
C SER A 716 -38.23 -30.22 36.54
N GLU A 717 -39.15 -30.50 35.61
CA GLU A 717 -38.90 -31.48 34.52
C GLU A 717 -39.27 -30.97 33.11
N LYS A 718 -39.78 -29.73 32.98
CA LYS A 718 -40.10 -29.10 31.69
C LYS A 718 -39.20 -27.91 31.30
N SER A 719 -38.28 -27.47 32.17
CA SER A 719 -37.32 -26.39 31.87
C SER A 719 -36.33 -26.79 30.77
N ASP A 720 -35.88 -28.04 30.75
CA ASP A 720 -34.82 -28.50 29.84
C ASP A 720 -35.27 -28.50 28.37
N LYS A 721 -36.56 -28.70 28.09
CA LYS A 721 -37.10 -28.69 26.72
C LYS A 721 -37.41 -27.28 26.18
N LYS A 722 -37.59 -26.27 27.04
CA LYS A 722 -37.87 -24.88 26.63
C LYS A 722 -36.58 -24.04 26.56
N SER A 723 -35.60 -24.24 27.44
CA SER A 723 -34.26 -23.63 27.34
C SER A 723 -33.52 -24.06 26.06
N ASN A 724 -33.66 -25.33 25.64
CA ASN A 724 -33.14 -25.80 24.35
C ASN A 724 -33.75 -25.07 23.15
N ARG A 725 -35.01 -24.61 23.22
CA ARG A 725 -35.65 -23.88 22.12
C ARG A 725 -35.11 -22.46 21.95
N LEU A 726 -34.64 -21.88 23.05
CA LEU A 726 -34.08 -20.54 23.14
C LEU A 726 -32.61 -20.51 22.70
N VAL A 727 -31.83 -21.49 23.17
CA VAL A 727 -30.48 -21.80 22.69
C VAL A 727 -30.51 -22.09 21.19
N ASN A 728 -31.47 -22.88 20.70
CA ASN A 728 -31.63 -23.14 19.27
C ASN A 728 -31.96 -21.87 18.45
N ARG A 729 -32.62 -20.86 19.03
CA ARG A 729 -32.90 -19.57 18.37
C ARG A 729 -31.64 -18.69 18.29
N TYR A 730 -30.82 -18.70 19.34
CA TYR A 730 -29.50 -18.07 19.37
C TYR A 730 -28.50 -18.75 18.42
N GLN A 731 -28.48 -20.08 18.39
CA GLN A 731 -27.72 -20.87 17.42
C GLN A 731 -28.20 -20.64 15.98
N THR A 732 -29.48 -20.33 15.76
CA THR A 732 -30.00 -19.98 14.42
C THR A 732 -29.56 -18.58 13.97
N ALA A 733 -29.38 -17.64 14.89
CA ALA A 733 -28.75 -16.34 14.57
C ALA A 733 -27.24 -16.48 14.31
N LEU A 734 -26.56 -17.38 15.03
CA LEU A 734 -25.16 -17.75 14.79
C LEU A 734 -24.97 -18.58 13.50
N LYS A 735 -25.97 -19.35 13.06
CA LYS A 735 -25.98 -20.06 11.76
C LYS A 735 -25.79 -19.11 10.57
N GLN A 736 -26.10 -17.82 10.70
CA GLN A 736 -25.84 -16.81 9.66
C GLN A 736 -24.37 -16.33 9.61
N TRP A 737 -23.51 -16.71 10.57
CA TRP A 737 -22.13 -16.21 10.71
C TRP A 737 -21.02 -17.21 10.32
N GLY A 738 -21.34 -18.45 9.91
CA GLY A 738 -20.38 -19.37 9.27
C GLY A 738 -19.40 -20.14 10.19
N ASP A 739 -19.04 -19.62 11.36
CA ASP A 739 -18.14 -20.30 12.33
C ASP A 739 -18.90 -21.34 13.19
N ILE A 740 -18.27 -22.48 13.52
CA ILE A 740 -18.79 -23.47 14.48
C ILE A 740 -18.29 -23.10 15.88
N LEU A 741 -19.17 -23.07 16.87
CA LEU A 741 -18.79 -22.90 18.27
C LEU A 741 -18.67 -24.26 18.95
N PHE A 742 -17.74 -24.37 19.89
CA PHE A 742 -17.67 -25.52 20.79
C PHE A 742 -17.39 -25.11 22.22
N GLU A 743 -17.83 -25.95 23.15
CA GLU A 743 -17.47 -25.90 24.56
C GLU A 743 -16.87 -27.24 24.97
N TYR A 744 -15.69 -27.19 25.60
CA TYR A 744 -15.07 -28.37 26.20
C TYR A 744 -15.13 -28.28 27.73
N SER A 745 -15.68 -29.29 28.38
CA SER A 745 -15.72 -29.40 29.83
C SER A 745 -14.54 -30.22 30.35
N PHE A 746 -13.73 -29.60 31.21
CA PHE A 746 -12.63 -30.28 31.91
C PHE A 746 -13.11 -31.23 33.01
N LYS A 747 -14.38 -31.12 33.41
CA LYS A 747 -14.96 -31.91 34.50
C LYS A 747 -15.28 -33.34 34.09
N ASP A 748 -15.85 -33.51 32.90
CA ASP A 748 -16.31 -34.81 32.39
C ASP A 748 -15.70 -35.17 31.02
N GLY A 749 -14.85 -34.31 30.45
CA GLY A 749 -14.17 -34.55 29.18
C GLY A 749 -15.10 -34.49 27.97
N THR A 750 -16.28 -33.90 28.13
CA THR A 750 -17.27 -33.76 27.06
C THR A 750 -16.99 -32.54 26.20
N ILE A 751 -17.24 -32.67 24.90
CA ILE A 751 -17.18 -31.57 23.95
C ILE A 751 -18.56 -31.42 23.30
N THR A 752 -19.07 -30.19 23.30
CA THR A 752 -20.34 -29.85 22.69
C THR A 752 -20.09 -28.88 21.55
N PHE A 753 -20.85 -29.02 20.45
CA PHE A 753 -20.71 -28.19 19.27
C PHE A 753 -22.04 -27.53 18.94
N SER A 754 -21.98 -26.39 18.25
CA SER A 754 -23.17 -25.80 17.63
C SER A 754 -23.66 -26.63 16.44
N ASP A 755 -24.97 -26.60 16.20
CA ASP A 755 -25.67 -27.36 15.15
C ASP A 755 -25.08 -27.29 13.73
N ASN A 756 -24.34 -26.23 13.40
CA ASN A 756 -23.73 -26.06 12.09
C ASN A 756 -22.49 -26.96 11.87
N TYR A 757 -22.01 -27.67 12.89
CA TYR A 757 -20.98 -28.70 12.73
C TYR A 757 -21.37 -29.72 11.66
N TYR A 758 -22.60 -30.23 11.72
CA TYR A 758 -23.12 -31.17 10.72
C TYR A 758 -23.21 -30.53 9.34
N SER A 759 -23.62 -29.26 9.24
CA SER A 759 -23.76 -28.60 7.93
C SER A 759 -22.43 -28.37 7.21
N ILE A 760 -21.31 -28.28 7.93
CA ILE A 760 -19.98 -28.04 7.34
C ILE A 760 -19.24 -29.36 7.07
N PHE A 761 -19.34 -30.33 7.98
CA PHE A 761 -18.58 -31.58 7.87
C PHE A 761 -19.42 -32.79 7.42
N GLU A 762 -20.75 -32.66 7.36
CA GLU A 762 -21.72 -33.73 7.06
C GLU A 762 -21.59 -34.98 7.95
N ILE A 763 -20.94 -34.83 9.10
CA ILE A 763 -20.77 -35.86 10.12
C ILE A 763 -21.29 -35.33 11.46
N GLU A 764 -21.89 -36.21 12.24
CA GLU A 764 -22.35 -35.87 13.59
C GLU A 764 -21.14 -35.65 14.52
N PRO A 765 -21.12 -34.57 15.32
CA PRO A 765 -20.10 -34.39 16.34
C PRO A 765 -20.19 -35.50 17.39
N ARG A 766 -19.06 -35.88 17.97
CA ARG A 766 -19.02 -36.91 19.02
C ARG A 766 -18.81 -36.29 20.39
N GLY A 767 -19.46 -36.85 21.41
CA GLY A 767 -19.69 -36.19 22.70
C GLY A 767 -18.48 -36.12 23.62
N THR A 768 -17.45 -36.95 23.43
CA THR A 768 -16.21 -36.90 24.23
C THR A 768 -15.00 -36.53 23.37
N ILE A 769 -13.99 -35.93 23.98
CA ILE A 769 -12.76 -35.55 23.26
C ILE A 769 -12.07 -36.77 22.61
N SER A 770 -12.04 -37.92 23.29
CA SER A 770 -11.46 -39.16 22.74
C SER A 770 -12.19 -39.64 21.49
N GLU A 771 -13.52 -39.52 21.46
CA GLU A 771 -14.30 -39.86 20.27
C GLU A 771 -14.10 -38.82 19.17
N GLN A 772 -13.99 -37.54 19.53
CA GLN A 772 -13.83 -36.45 18.58
C GLN A 772 -12.47 -36.47 17.88
N LEU A 773 -11.41 -36.97 18.53
CA LEU A 773 -10.11 -37.22 17.88
C LEU A 773 -10.24 -38.13 16.65
N SER A 774 -11.21 -39.05 16.62
CA SER A 774 -11.44 -39.89 15.43
C SER A 774 -11.93 -39.13 14.19
N ASN A 775 -12.39 -37.89 14.37
CA ASN A 775 -12.77 -36.97 13.30
C ASN A 775 -11.63 -36.00 12.95
N ILE A 776 -10.51 -36.03 13.68
CA ILE A 776 -9.34 -35.19 13.43
C ILE A 776 -8.26 -36.08 12.79
N TYR A 777 -7.49 -35.51 11.88
CA TYR A 777 -6.37 -36.20 11.26
C TYR A 777 -5.31 -36.59 12.30
N GLU A 778 -4.76 -37.81 12.22
CA GLU A 778 -3.93 -38.42 13.27
C GLU A 778 -2.72 -37.57 13.68
N GLU A 779 -2.06 -36.90 12.74
CA GLU A 779 -0.92 -36.02 13.04
C GLU A 779 -1.29 -34.76 13.83
N ASP A 780 -2.56 -34.35 13.79
CA ASP A 780 -3.04 -33.10 14.41
C ASP A 780 -3.63 -33.35 15.81
N HIS A 781 -3.70 -34.61 16.27
CA HIS A 781 -4.26 -34.98 17.57
C HIS A 781 -3.52 -34.29 18.72
N GLN A 782 -2.19 -34.31 18.68
CA GLN A 782 -1.37 -33.76 19.76
C GLN A 782 -1.54 -32.24 19.87
N ILE A 783 -1.73 -31.54 18.75
CA ILE A 783 -1.90 -30.08 18.70
C ILE A 783 -3.14 -29.66 19.50
N LEU A 784 -4.27 -30.36 19.30
CA LEU A 784 -5.50 -30.07 20.04
C LEU A 784 -5.36 -30.43 21.52
N LEU A 785 -4.73 -31.57 21.84
CA LEU A 785 -4.54 -32.00 23.22
C LEU A 785 -3.65 -31.03 24.01
N ASP A 786 -2.57 -30.54 23.41
CA ASP A 786 -1.67 -29.56 24.03
C ASP A 786 -2.38 -28.23 24.27
N ALA A 787 -3.21 -27.77 23.32
CA ALA A 787 -4.02 -26.57 23.49
C ALA A 787 -5.03 -26.72 24.65
N LEU A 788 -5.71 -27.86 24.76
CA LEU A 788 -6.63 -28.13 25.85
C LEU A 788 -5.91 -28.27 27.21
N GLU A 789 -4.71 -28.84 27.25
CA GLU A 789 -3.93 -28.92 28.49
C GLU A 789 -3.44 -27.53 28.94
N ASN A 790 -3.04 -26.68 27.99
CA ASN A 790 -2.68 -25.28 28.27
C ASN A 790 -3.88 -24.48 28.83
N ALA A 791 -5.06 -24.74 28.29
CA ALA A 791 -6.31 -24.24 28.85
C ALA A 791 -6.57 -24.76 30.27
N ARG A 792 -6.34 -26.05 30.52
CA ARG A 792 -6.56 -26.69 31.82
C ARG A 792 -5.76 -26.02 32.93
N ILE A 793 -4.49 -25.70 32.67
CA ILE A 793 -3.62 -24.98 33.61
C ILE A 793 -3.95 -23.48 33.73
N GLY A 794 -4.97 -23.01 33.00
CA GLY A 794 -5.58 -21.70 33.16
C GLY A 794 -5.06 -20.62 32.22
N ASN A 795 -4.30 -20.98 31.18
CA ASN A 795 -3.83 -20.05 30.16
C ASN A 795 -4.75 -20.07 28.94
N LYS A 796 -4.86 -18.94 28.24
CA LYS A 796 -5.53 -18.91 26.94
C LYS A 796 -4.65 -19.60 25.89
N PRO A 797 -5.11 -20.68 25.22
CA PRO A 797 -4.35 -21.31 24.16
C PRO A 797 -4.22 -20.40 22.94
N GLU A 798 -3.11 -20.51 22.23
CA GLU A 798 -2.97 -19.90 20.91
C GLU A 798 -3.93 -20.55 19.90
N ALA A 799 -4.21 -19.83 18.81
CA ALA A 799 -5.02 -20.38 17.73
C ALA A 799 -4.25 -21.55 17.08
N ILE A 800 -4.96 -22.64 16.82
CA ILE A 800 -4.39 -23.83 16.17
C ILE A 800 -5.07 -24.07 14.83
N GLU A 801 -4.36 -24.70 13.90
CA GLU A 801 -4.92 -25.18 12.64
C GLU A 801 -4.87 -26.70 12.64
N ILE A 802 -6.02 -27.34 12.46
CA ILE A 802 -6.13 -28.80 12.41
C ILE A 802 -7.00 -29.24 11.24
N ARG A 803 -6.82 -30.49 10.81
CA ARG A 803 -7.61 -31.10 9.75
C ARG A 803 -8.75 -31.91 10.33
N ILE A 804 -9.98 -31.54 9.97
CA ILE A 804 -11.22 -32.23 10.39
C ILE A 804 -11.80 -32.99 9.21
N ARG A 805 -12.13 -34.26 9.42
CA ARG A 805 -12.67 -35.16 8.42
C ARG A 805 -14.14 -34.85 8.11
N SER A 806 -14.46 -34.76 6.83
CA SER A 806 -15.82 -34.71 6.28
C SER A 806 -16.34 -36.13 5.93
N LYS A 807 -17.65 -36.27 5.69
CA LYS A 807 -18.34 -37.51 5.32
C LYS A 807 -17.70 -38.27 4.14
N ASP A 808 -17.11 -37.56 3.19
CA ASP A 808 -16.44 -38.16 2.02
C ASP A 808 -14.99 -38.62 2.31
N ASN A 809 -14.59 -38.74 3.58
CA ASN A 809 -13.20 -38.97 4.02
C ASN A 809 -12.19 -37.91 3.56
N VAL A 810 -12.68 -36.74 3.12
CA VAL A 810 -11.84 -35.58 2.80
C VAL A 810 -11.55 -34.83 4.10
N HIS A 811 -10.30 -34.43 4.29
CA HIS A 811 -9.89 -33.64 5.44
C HIS A 811 -9.90 -32.16 5.09
N LEU A 812 -10.65 -31.36 5.83
CA LEU A 812 -10.79 -29.92 5.64
C LEU A 812 -9.91 -29.19 6.67
N TRP A 813 -9.12 -28.22 6.21
CA TRP A 813 -8.37 -27.35 7.11
C TRP A 813 -9.31 -26.46 7.91
N CYS A 814 -9.12 -26.46 9.23
CA CYS A 814 -9.92 -25.69 10.17
C CYS A 814 -9.03 -24.90 11.11
N SER A 815 -9.32 -23.61 11.28
CA SER A 815 -8.72 -22.77 12.31
C SER A 815 -9.57 -22.83 13.57
N ILE A 816 -8.94 -23.14 14.70
CA ILE A 816 -9.57 -23.17 16.01
C ILE A 816 -9.01 -22.03 16.85
N VAL A 817 -9.90 -21.16 17.30
CA VAL A 817 -9.58 -20.05 18.20
C VAL A 817 -10.28 -20.28 19.53
N PHE A 818 -9.50 -20.23 20.60
CA PHE A 818 -10.00 -20.42 21.96
C PHE A 818 -10.24 -19.07 22.64
N ASN A 819 -11.27 -19.03 23.49
CA ASN A 819 -11.51 -17.93 24.42
C ASN A 819 -10.69 -18.12 25.70
N GLU A 820 -10.85 -17.21 26.65
CA GLU A 820 -10.27 -17.43 27.98
C GLU A 820 -10.95 -18.64 28.66
N PRO A 821 -10.18 -19.51 29.36
CA PRO A 821 -10.76 -20.64 30.08
C PRO A 821 -11.64 -20.17 31.24
N ASP A 822 -12.82 -20.75 31.38
CA ASP A 822 -13.73 -20.45 32.49
C ASP A 822 -13.24 -21.11 33.77
N LYS A 823 -13.12 -20.31 34.84
CA LYS A 823 -12.59 -20.73 36.15
C LYS A 823 -13.60 -20.53 37.26
N ILE A 824 -13.60 -21.44 38.24
CA ILE A 824 -14.20 -21.20 39.55
C ILE A 824 -13.12 -21.44 40.61
N GLY A 825 -12.67 -20.36 41.25
CA GLY A 825 -11.47 -20.37 42.09
C GLY A 825 -10.22 -20.63 41.25
N ASP A 826 -9.35 -21.54 41.71
CA ASP A 826 -8.12 -21.91 40.99
C ASP A 826 -8.34 -23.06 39.97
N ALA A 827 -9.57 -23.59 39.85
CA ALA A 827 -9.89 -24.71 38.97
C ALA A 827 -10.54 -24.24 37.67
N THR A 828 -9.93 -24.60 36.53
CA THR A 828 -10.53 -24.43 35.19
C THR A 828 -11.62 -25.49 34.97
N ILE A 829 -12.80 -25.05 34.53
CA ILE A 829 -13.99 -25.91 34.40
C ILE A 829 -14.37 -26.17 32.95
N SER A 830 -14.30 -25.14 32.10
CA SER A 830 -14.57 -25.30 30.68
C SER A 830 -13.76 -24.30 29.85
N ILE A 831 -13.74 -24.52 28.54
CA ILE A 831 -13.22 -23.55 27.58
C ILE A 831 -14.11 -23.50 26.36
N LEU A 832 -14.45 -22.27 25.97
CA LEU A 832 -15.17 -21.99 24.74
C LEU A 832 -14.18 -21.74 23.60
N GLY A 833 -14.54 -22.17 22.40
CA GLY A 833 -13.79 -21.85 21.20
C GLY A 833 -14.66 -21.84 19.96
N LYS A 834 -14.06 -21.40 18.86
CA LYS A 834 -14.68 -21.41 17.55
C LYS A 834 -13.80 -22.10 16.52
N ILE A 835 -14.44 -22.80 15.59
CA ILE A 835 -13.83 -23.52 14.47
C ILE A 835 -14.31 -22.84 13.20
N ARG A 836 -13.37 -22.33 12.41
CA ARG A 836 -13.60 -21.78 11.09
C ARG A 836 -13.05 -22.72 10.04
N ASN A 837 -13.84 -23.04 9.02
CA ASN A 837 -13.34 -23.74 7.85
C ASN A 837 -12.47 -22.77 7.03
N ILE A 838 -11.17 -23.08 6.92
CA ILE A 838 -10.18 -22.29 6.18
C ILE A 838 -9.67 -23.06 4.96
N ASP A 839 -10.35 -24.12 4.55
CA ASP A 839 -9.87 -25.04 3.51
C ASP A 839 -9.82 -24.38 2.13
N GLU A 840 -10.81 -23.54 1.79
CA GLU A 840 -10.80 -22.76 0.55
C GLU A 840 -9.65 -21.75 0.55
N GLU A 841 -9.45 -21.03 1.65
CA GLU A 841 -8.36 -20.06 1.85
C GLU A 841 -6.99 -20.74 1.77
N LYS A 842 -6.82 -21.93 2.38
CA LYS A 842 -5.60 -22.75 2.28
C LYS A 842 -5.39 -23.28 0.88
N ARG A 843 -6.44 -23.72 0.17
CA ARG A 843 -6.33 -24.17 -1.23
C ARG A 843 -5.95 -23.01 -2.14
N GLU A 844 -6.51 -21.83 -1.96
CA GLU A 844 -6.14 -20.63 -2.71
C GLU A 844 -4.71 -20.20 -2.40
N TYR A 845 -4.33 -20.15 -1.13
CA TYR A 845 -2.96 -19.83 -0.71
C TYR A 845 -1.95 -20.85 -1.26
N ASN A 846 -2.22 -22.15 -1.16
CA ASN A 846 -1.37 -23.20 -1.72
C ASN A 846 -1.34 -23.15 -3.24
N LYS A 847 -2.46 -22.82 -3.91
CA LYS A 847 -2.50 -22.61 -5.35
C LYS A 847 -1.67 -21.39 -5.75
N LEU A 848 -1.69 -20.30 -4.98
CA LEU A 848 -0.85 -19.13 -5.21
C LEU A 848 0.64 -19.45 -5.00
N ILE A 849 0.98 -20.27 -4.00
CA ILE A 849 2.35 -20.77 -3.80
C ILE A 849 2.76 -21.67 -4.97
N GLU A 850 1.93 -22.64 -5.38
CA GLU A 850 2.22 -23.51 -6.52
C GLU A 850 2.34 -22.71 -7.81
N GLN A 851 1.50 -21.70 -8.04
CA GLN A 851 1.60 -20.79 -9.19
C GLN A 851 2.84 -19.89 -9.12
N SER A 852 3.29 -19.54 -7.91
CA SER A 852 4.51 -18.77 -7.69
C SER A 852 5.78 -19.61 -7.79
N GLN A 853 5.70 -20.92 -7.56
CA GLN A 853 6.85 -21.83 -7.50
C GLN A 853 7.01 -22.75 -8.72
N ASN A 854 5.91 -23.03 -9.41
CA ASN A 854 5.88 -23.94 -10.55
C ASN A 854 5.61 -23.20 -11.86
N ASP A 855 6.08 -23.78 -12.96
CA ASP A 855 5.71 -23.41 -14.31
C ASP A 855 4.26 -23.84 -14.58
N LEU A 856 3.40 -22.88 -14.93
CA LEU A 856 1.95 -23.08 -15.10
C LEU A 856 1.59 -24.11 -16.16
N MET A 857 2.49 -24.34 -17.12
CA MET A 857 2.24 -25.21 -18.27
C MET A 857 2.68 -26.65 -17.98
N THR A 858 3.85 -26.83 -17.38
CA THR A 858 4.46 -28.16 -17.18
C THR A 858 4.29 -28.71 -15.75
N GLY A 859 3.94 -27.88 -14.78
CA GLY A 859 3.85 -28.28 -13.37
C GLY A 859 5.19 -28.68 -12.73
N LEU A 860 6.32 -28.40 -13.40
CA LEU A 860 7.66 -28.45 -12.84
C LEU A 860 7.98 -27.14 -12.11
N LEU A 861 9.08 -27.09 -11.36
CA LEU A 861 9.53 -25.85 -10.74
C LEU A 861 9.81 -24.79 -11.82
N ASN A 862 9.43 -23.54 -11.56
CA ASN A 862 9.77 -22.44 -12.46
C ASN A 862 11.25 -22.05 -12.30
N LYS A 863 11.72 -21.16 -13.18
CA LYS A 863 13.12 -20.71 -13.20
C LYS A 863 13.63 -20.22 -11.85
N SER A 864 12.88 -19.31 -11.21
CA SER A 864 13.30 -18.66 -9.96
C SER A 864 13.44 -19.69 -8.84
N THR A 865 12.43 -20.54 -8.68
CA THR A 865 12.41 -21.55 -7.61
C THR A 865 13.43 -22.67 -7.85
N THR A 866 13.68 -23.04 -9.11
CA THR A 866 14.70 -24.03 -9.48
C THR A 866 16.10 -23.53 -9.10
N GLU A 867 16.42 -22.29 -9.47
CA GLU A 867 17.71 -21.67 -9.12
C GLU A 867 17.87 -21.57 -7.59
N GLU A 868 16.86 -21.07 -6.90
CA GLU A 868 16.91 -20.87 -5.45
C GLU A 868 17.14 -22.19 -4.71
N LYS A 869 16.40 -23.25 -5.05
CA LYS A 869 16.54 -24.57 -4.41
C LYS A 869 17.92 -25.18 -4.65
N ILE A 870 18.48 -25.05 -5.86
CA ILE A 870 19.81 -25.58 -6.15
C ILE A 870 20.88 -24.78 -5.40
N ARG A 871 20.77 -23.44 -5.36
CA ARG A 871 21.68 -22.58 -4.60
C ARG A 871 21.65 -22.89 -3.11
N HIS A 872 20.46 -23.04 -2.54
CA HIS A 872 20.30 -23.42 -1.13
C HIS A 872 20.92 -24.80 -0.85
N MET A 873 20.68 -25.79 -1.72
CA MET A 873 21.28 -27.12 -1.58
C MET A 873 22.81 -27.07 -1.61
N LEU A 874 23.39 -26.29 -2.53
CA LEU A 874 24.85 -26.11 -2.65
C LEU A 874 25.47 -25.37 -1.45
N LEU A 875 24.71 -24.55 -0.72
CA LEU A 875 25.18 -23.86 0.50
C LEU A 875 25.27 -24.80 1.71
N SER A 876 24.43 -25.84 1.76
CA SER A 876 24.34 -26.79 2.87
C SER A 876 24.96 -28.15 2.57
N VAL A 877 25.79 -28.25 1.53
CA VAL A 877 26.30 -29.52 1.01
C VAL A 877 27.54 -30.01 1.78
N ASP A 878 27.52 -31.29 2.15
CA ASP A 878 28.69 -32.00 2.69
C ASP A 878 29.75 -32.17 1.59
N GLU A 879 31.03 -31.92 1.90
CA GLU A 879 32.16 -32.02 0.96
C GLU A 879 32.31 -33.39 0.30
N ASN A 880 31.76 -34.44 0.92
CA ASN A 880 31.78 -35.81 0.38
C ASN A 880 30.66 -36.09 -0.63
N LYS A 881 29.66 -35.22 -0.76
CA LYS A 881 28.54 -35.41 -1.68
C LYS A 881 28.83 -34.84 -3.06
N LYS A 882 28.38 -35.55 -4.09
CA LYS A 882 28.55 -35.18 -5.50
C LYS A 882 27.19 -34.96 -6.13
N TYR A 883 27.08 -33.91 -6.94
CA TYR A 883 25.84 -33.56 -7.64
C TYR A 883 26.10 -33.32 -9.11
N ALA A 884 25.10 -33.53 -9.95
CA ALA A 884 25.18 -33.22 -11.37
C ALA A 884 24.01 -32.33 -11.79
N LEU A 885 24.32 -31.31 -12.58
CA LEU A 885 23.35 -30.42 -13.22
C LEU A 885 23.22 -30.83 -14.69
N PHE A 886 22.00 -31.21 -15.07
CA PHE A 886 21.59 -31.54 -16.42
C PHE A 886 20.84 -30.34 -16.98
N MET A 887 21.33 -29.80 -18.10
CA MET A 887 20.61 -28.84 -18.95
C MET A 887 20.04 -29.60 -20.14
N ILE A 888 18.74 -29.53 -20.35
CA ILE A 888 18.01 -30.34 -21.33
C ILE A 888 17.22 -29.40 -22.24
N ASP A 889 17.35 -29.57 -23.55
CA ASP A 889 16.71 -28.72 -24.55
C ASP A 889 16.08 -29.54 -25.66
N VAL A 890 14.89 -29.13 -26.11
CA VAL A 890 14.16 -29.84 -27.18
C VAL A 890 14.69 -29.46 -28.56
N ASP A 891 15.19 -30.46 -29.29
CA ASP A 891 15.79 -30.23 -30.58
C ASP A 891 14.78 -29.75 -31.62
N ASN A 892 15.11 -28.66 -32.31
CA ASN A 892 14.27 -28.08 -33.37
C ASN A 892 12.84 -27.73 -32.93
N PHE A 893 12.63 -27.46 -31.64
CA PHE A 893 11.29 -27.18 -31.09
C PHE A 893 10.57 -26.04 -31.82
N LYS A 894 11.32 -25.04 -32.29
CA LYS A 894 10.79 -23.97 -33.14
C LYS A 894 10.22 -24.49 -34.46
N ASP A 895 10.93 -25.38 -35.15
CA ASP A 895 10.44 -25.96 -36.41
C ASP A 895 9.20 -26.85 -36.15
N VAL A 896 9.11 -27.50 -34.99
CA VAL A 896 7.92 -28.25 -34.56
C VAL A 896 6.71 -27.32 -34.36
N ASN A 897 6.90 -26.21 -33.63
CA ASN A 897 5.85 -25.20 -33.43
C ASN A 897 5.41 -24.56 -34.75
N ASP A 898 6.35 -24.26 -35.63
CA ASP A 898 6.08 -23.62 -36.92
C ASP A 898 5.32 -24.55 -37.88
N THR A 899 5.53 -25.87 -37.76
CA THR A 899 4.91 -26.87 -38.64
C THR A 899 3.56 -27.36 -38.11
N MET A 900 3.43 -27.56 -36.80
CA MET A 900 2.30 -28.25 -36.17
C MET A 900 1.44 -27.35 -35.27
N GLY A 901 1.89 -26.11 -35.04
CA GLY A 901 1.23 -25.14 -34.17
C GLY A 901 1.62 -25.30 -32.71
N HIS A 902 1.50 -24.19 -31.96
CA HIS A 902 1.91 -24.11 -30.56
C HIS A 902 1.19 -25.10 -29.63
N VAL A 903 -0.06 -25.46 -29.93
CA VAL A 903 -0.82 -26.44 -29.13
C VAL A 903 -0.13 -27.82 -29.13
N PHE A 904 0.49 -28.20 -30.25
CA PHE A 904 1.25 -29.45 -30.34
C PHE A 904 2.61 -29.33 -29.62
N GLY A 905 3.29 -28.19 -29.73
CA GLY A 905 4.51 -27.93 -28.97
C GLY A 905 4.29 -27.91 -27.46
N ASP A 906 3.20 -27.31 -26.98
CA ASP A 906 2.83 -27.32 -25.56
C ASP A 906 2.63 -28.75 -25.05
N LYS A 907 1.99 -29.61 -25.87
CA LYS A 907 1.82 -31.03 -25.56
C LYS A 907 3.17 -31.77 -25.43
N ILE A 908 4.12 -31.49 -26.33
CA ILE A 908 5.48 -32.05 -26.25
C ILE A 908 6.17 -31.64 -24.95
N LEU A 909 6.06 -30.37 -24.57
CA LEU A 909 6.68 -29.86 -23.35
C LEU A 909 6.04 -30.44 -22.07
N ILE A 910 4.73 -30.68 -22.08
CA ILE A 910 4.02 -31.37 -20.99
C ILE A 910 4.49 -32.83 -20.88
N GLU A 911 4.52 -33.57 -22.00
CA GLU A 911 4.97 -34.98 -22.00
C GLU A 911 6.46 -35.11 -21.61
N LEU A 912 7.31 -34.17 -22.06
CA LEU A 912 8.71 -34.08 -21.64
C LEU A 912 8.82 -33.84 -20.13
N ALA A 913 8.03 -32.93 -19.58
CA ALA A 913 8.02 -32.65 -18.16
C ALA A 913 7.60 -33.86 -17.31
N GLU A 914 6.57 -34.60 -17.73
CA GLU A 914 6.16 -35.85 -17.09
C GLU A 914 7.27 -36.91 -17.17
N CYS A 915 7.92 -37.03 -18.33
CA CYS A 915 9.04 -37.94 -18.51
C CYS A 915 10.19 -37.60 -17.55
N LEU A 916 10.60 -36.33 -17.45
CA LEU A 916 11.65 -35.90 -16.53
C LEU A 916 11.25 -36.17 -15.07
N LYS A 917 10.02 -35.81 -14.68
CA LYS A 917 9.51 -36.05 -13.32
C LYS A 917 9.49 -37.54 -12.93
N SER A 918 9.24 -38.44 -13.89
CA SER A 918 9.30 -39.90 -13.67
C SER A 918 10.71 -40.48 -13.66
N ASN A 919 11.68 -39.77 -14.26
CA ASN A 919 13.07 -40.22 -14.32
C ASN A 919 13.85 -39.81 -13.08
N PHE A 920 13.58 -38.66 -12.49
CA PHE A 920 14.29 -38.15 -11.32
C PHE A 920 13.54 -38.49 -10.00
N ARG A 921 14.28 -38.53 -8.89
CA ARG A 921 13.71 -38.83 -7.57
C ARG A 921 12.94 -37.60 -7.06
N LYS A 922 12.02 -37.79 -6.11
CA LYS A 922 11.33 -36.66 -5.44
C LYS A 922 12.30 -35.70 -4.72
N THR A 923 13.49 -36.18 -4.35
CA THR A 923 14.55 -35.39 -3.71
C THR A 923 15.40 -34.61 -4.72
N ASP A 924 15.33 -34.96 -6.00
CA ASP A 924 16.05 -34.27 -7.06
C ASP A 924 15.26 -33.02 -7.47
N ILE A 925 15.96 -31.99 -7.93
CA ILE A 925 15.33 -30.72 -8.34
C ILE A 925 15.14 -30.77 -9.84
N VAL A 926 13.90 -30.66 -10.31
CA VAL A 926 13.57 -30.62 -11.75
C VAL A 926 12.70 -29.40 -12.03
N GLY A 927 13.10 -28.59 -13.01
CA GLY A 927 12.45 -27.34 -13.34
C GLY A 927 12.51 -26.98 -14.81
N ARG A 928 11.58 -26.12 -15.25
CA ARG A 928 11.60 -25.50 -16.57
C ARG A 928 12.13 -24.08 -16.43
N VAL A 929 13.22 -23.77 -17.13
CA VAL A 929 13.96 -22.51 -16.99
C VAL A 929 13.84 -21.58 -18.19
N GLY A 930 13.36 -22.11 -19.33
CA GLY A 930 13.15 -21.38 -20.57
C GLY A 930 11.95 -21.93 -21.35
N GLY A 931 11.83 -21.52 -22.62
CA GLY A 931 10.73 -21.95 -23.49
C GLY A 931 10.73 -23.47 -23.70
N ASP A 932 11.87 -24.01 -24.12
CA ASP A 932 12.14 -25.42 -24.40
C ASP A 932 13.28 -25.98 -23.54
N GLU A 933 13.73 -25.21 -22.54
CA GLU A 933 14.87 -25.52 -21.68
C GLU A 933 14.43 -26.00 -20.28
N PHE A 934 14.99 -27.13 -19.86
CA PHE A 934 14.75 -27.77 -18.58
C PHE A 934 16.06 -28.00 -17.83
N ILE A 935 15.99 -27.94 -16.50
CA ILE A 935 17.09 -28.28 -15.61
C ILE A 935 16.69 -29.44 -14.72
N ALA A 936 17.62 -30.38 -14.53
CA ALA A 936 17.55 -31.35 -13.45
C ALA A 936 18.86 -31.34 -12.64
N PHE A 937 18.75 -31.36 -11.31
CA PHE A 937 19.88 -31.41 -10.39
C PHE A 937 19.71 -32.60 -9.44
N MET A 938 20.68 -33.52 -9.47
CA MET A 938 20.60 -34.79 -8.72
C MET A 938 21.90 -35.14 -8.01
N GLU A 939 21.78 -35.83 -6.88
CA GLU A 939 22.91 -36.44 -6.17
C GLU A 939 23.35 -37.75 -6.88
N TYR A 940 24.66 -37.97 -7.02
CA TYR A 940 25.21 -39.19 -7.62
C TYR A 940 26.46 -39.68 -6.87
N ASN A 941 26.90 -40.91 -7.15
CA ASN A 941 27.93 -41.58 -6.37
C ASN A 941 29.38 -41.19 -6.76
N GLY A 942 29.55 -40.15 -7.58
CA GLY A 942 30.87 -39.71 -8.08
C GLY A 942 31.38 -40.46 -9.31
N ASP A 943 30.72 -41.54 -9.73
CA ASP A 943 31.08 -42.31 -10.92
C ASP A 943 30.52 -41.67 -12.21
N LYS A 944 31.34 -41.57 -13.26
CA LYS A 944 30.89 -41.01 -14.55
C LYS A 944 29.89 -41.92 -15.27
N GLU A 945 29.98 -43.23 -15.03
CA GLU A 945 29.15 -44.24 -15.68
C GLU A 945 27.66 -44.11 -15.29
N SER A 946 27.36 -43.78 -14.02
CA SER A 946 25.98 -43.50 -13.59
C SER A 946 25.36 -42.29 -14.27
N LEU A 947 26.13 -41.21 -14.47
CA LEU A 947 25.67 -40.02 -15.19
C LEU A 947 25.49 -40.28 -16.69
N GLN A 948 26.39 -41.06 -17.30
CA GLN A 948 26.25 -41.49 -18.69
C GLN A 948 25.00 -42.35 -18.89
N LYS A 949 24.79 -43.33 -18.02
CA LYS A 949 23.59 -44.16 -18.00
C LYS A 949 22.34 -43.31 -17.83
N LYS A 950 22.36 -42.31 -16.94
CA LYS A 950 21.24 -41.41 -16.71
C LYS A 950 20.91 -40.57 -17.95
N GLY A 951 21.93 -39.98 -18.59
CA GLY A 951 21.76 -39.24 -19.85
C GLY A 951 21.17 -40.12 -20.95
N HIS A 952 21.68 -41.35 -21.09
CA HIS A 952 21.15 -42.32 -22.05
C HIS A 952 19.71 -42.75 -21.75
N ASP A 953 19.35 -42.97 -20.48
CA ASP A 953 17.99 -43.33 -20.07
C ASP A 953 16.98 -42.21 -20.38
N ILE A 954 17.39 -40.95 -20.20
CA ILE A 954 16.58 -39.78 -20.55
C ILE A 954 16.38 -39.70 -22.06
N LEU A 955 17.45 -39.81 -22.86
CA LEU A 955 17.35 -39.83 -24.32
C LEU A 955 16.45 -40.96 -24.83
N LYS A 956 16.65 -42.19 -24.34
CA LYS A 956 15.89 -43.36 -24.79
C LYS A 956 14.39 -43.29 -24.46
N ARG A 957 14.04 -42.66 -23.33
CA ARG A 957 12.62 -42.46 -22.96
C ARG A 957 11.97 -41.31 -23.73
N LEU A 958 12.77 -40.39 -24.28
CA LEU A 958 12.31 -39.24 -25.05
C LEU A 958 12.41 -39.44 -26.57
N ASP A 959 13.14 -40.47 -27.01
CA ASP A 959 13.15 -41.02 -28.37
C ASP A 959 11.85 -41.80 -28.65
N THR A 960 10.72 -41.13 -28.43
CA THR A 960 9.37 -41.65 -28.65
C THR A 960 8.71 -40.93 -29.80
N THR A 961 8.17 -41.69 -30.75
CA THR A 961 7.40 -41.15 -31.86
C THR A 961 6.06 -40.60 -31.36
N PHE A 962 5.90 -39.27 -31.39
CA PHE A 962 4.66 -38.62 -31.00
C PHE A 962 3.62 -38.81 -32.10
N THR A 963 2.46 -39.35 -31.74
CA THR A 963 1.34 -39.51 -32.69
C THR A 963 0.32 -38.40 -32.48
N TYR A 964 0.08 -37.60 -33.51
CA TYR A 964 -0.95 -36.55 -33.49
C TYR A 964 -1.68 -36.55 -34.83
N ASP A 965 -3.01 -36.67 -34.77
CA ASP A 965 -3.89 -36.72 -35.94
C ASP A 965 -3.47 -37.75 -37.03
N LYS A 966 -3.01 -38.94 -36.58
CA LYS A 966 -2.50 -40.06 -37.39
C LYS A 966 -1.13 -39.84 -38.07
N LEU A 967 -0.42 -38.76 -37.77
CA LEU A 967 0.96 -38.52 -38.20
C LEU A 967 1.93 -38.84 -37.06
N CYS A 968 3.10 -39.39 -37.42
CA CYS A 968 4.19 -39.78 -36.52
C CYS A 968 5.33 -38.76 -36.60
N PHE A 969 5.74 -38.21 -35.46
CA PHE A 969 6.84 -37.24 -35.37
C PHE A 969 7.94 -37.72 -34.44
N GLU A 970 9.18 -37.63 -34.89
CA GLU A 970 10.36 -37.82 -34.06
C GLU A 970 10.74 -36.48 -33.43
N VAL A 971 10.73 -36.44 -32.10
CA VAL A 971 11.22 -35.32 -31.31
C VAL A 971 12.41 -35.85 -30.51
N SER A 972 13.53 -35.14 -30.55
CA SER A 972 14.72 -35.48 -29.78
C SER A 972 15.08 -34.37 -28.80
N VAL A 973 15.95 -34.68 -27.84
CA VAL A 973 16.50 -33.70 -26.91
C VAL A 973 18.01 -33.73 -26.92
N SER A 974 18.62 -32.58 -26.68
CA SER A 974 20.06 -32.45 -26.42
C SER A 974 20.28 -32.19 -24.93
N ILE A 975 21.34 -32.78 -24.35
CA ILE A 975 21.60 -32.70 -22.91
C ILE A 975 23.06 -32.27 -22.64
N GLY A 976 23.23 -31.23 -21.82
CA GLY A 976 24.52 -30.81 -21.27
C GLY A 976 24.63 -31.15 -19.78
N ILE A 977 25.76 -31.72 -19.35
CA ILE A 977 25.95 -32.18 -17.97
C ILE A 977 27.20 -31.52 -17.35
N SER A 978 27.04 -30.91 -16.18
CA SER A 978 28.15 -30.45 -15.32
C SER A 978 28.08 -31.11 -13.93
N ARG A 979 29.23 -31.24 -13.25
CA ARG A 979 29.38 -31.94 -11.97
C ARG A 979 29.86 -31.00 -10.87
N TYR A 980 29.27 -31.12 -9.70
CA TYR A 980 29.76 -30.54 -8.47
C TYR A 980 30.62 -31.57 -7.71
N PRO A 981 31.80 -31.18 -7.22
CA PRO A 981 32.46 -29.87 -7.35
C PRO A 981 33.41 -29.73 -8.55
N GLU A 982 33.59 -30.77 -9.38
CA GLU A 982 34.64 -30.84 -10.41
C GLU A 982 34.51 -29.75 -11.48
N ASP A 983 33.28 -29.55 -11.95
CA ASP A 983 32.91 -28.58 -12.96
C ASP A 983 32.29 -27.33 -12.33
N GLY A 984 32.41 -27.07 -11.02
CA GLY A 984 31.98 -25.82 -10.41
C GLY A 984 31.45 -26.00 -9.00
N LYS A 985 31.58 -24.96 -8.16
CA LYS A 985 31.09 -24.98 -6.77
C LYS A 985 29.84 -24.14 -6.55
N GLN A 986 29.55 -23.23 -7.49
CA GLN A 986 28.39 -22.36 -7.43
C GLN A 986 27.42 -22.68 -8.57
N PHE A 987 26.13 -22.40 -8.35
CA PHE A 987 25.08 -22.65 -9.35
C PHE A 987 25.43 -22.06 -10.73
N TYR A 988 25.84 -20.79 -10.80
CA TYR A 988 26.12 -20.13 -12.08
C TYR A 988 27.32 -20.72 -12.83
N GLU A 989 28.31 -21.25 -12.13
CA GLU A 989 29.45 -21.96 -12.75
C GLU A 989 29.00 -23.27 -13.37
N LEU A 990 28.21 -24.07 -12.63
CA LEU A 990 27.64 -25.33 -13.08
C LEU A 990 26.66 -25.12 -14.23
N TYR A 991 25.82 -24.10 -14.15
CA TYR A 991 24.87 -23.70 -15.19
C TYR A 991 25.60 -23.38 -16.49
N HIS A 992 26.58 -22.47 -16.46
CA HIS A 992 27.31 -22.05 -17.67
C HIS A 992 28.07 -23.22 -18.31
N ARG A 993 28.63 -24.12 -17.50
CA ARG A 993 29.38 -25.28 -18.00
C ARG A 993 28.46 -26.38 -18.54
N ALA A 994 27.29 -26.58 -17.93
CA ALA A 994 26.25 -27.45 -18.49
C ALA A 994 25.72 -26.89 -19.81
N ASP A 995 25.49 -25.58 -19.92
CA ASP A 995 25.08 -24.91 -21.15
C ASP A 995 26.13 -25.05 -22.26
N SER A 996 27.41 -24.85 -21.92
CA SER A 996 28.53 -25.09 -22.86
C SER A 996 28.62 -26.56 -23.33
N ALA A 997 28.26 -27.52 -22.47
CA ALA A 997 28.20 -28.93 -22.83
C ALA A 997 26.95 -29.23 -23.69
N LEU A 998 25.81 -28.60 -23.40
CA LEU A 998 24.60 -28.71 -24.21
C LEU A 998 24.85 -28.21 -25.63
N TYR A 999 25.55 -27.07 -25.78
CA TYR A 999 25.92 -26.53 -27.08
C TYR A 999 26.76 -27.54 -27.89
N ARG A 1000 27.73 -28.22 -27.25
CA ARG A 1000 28.49 -29.31 -27.89
C ARG A 1000 27.60 -30.48 -28.31
N ALA A 1001 26.64 -30.89 -27.48
CA ALA A 1001 25.68 -31.94 -27.85
C ALA A 1001 24.88 -31.56 -29.12
N LYS A 1002 24.51 -30.28 -29.26
CA LYS A 1002 23.83 -29.77 -30.45
C LYS A 1002 24.74 -29.76 -31.69
N GLU A 1003 26.06 -29.56 -31.54
CA GLU A 1003 27.03 -29.61 -32.64
C GLU A 1003 27.38 -31.05 -33.07
N GLU A 1004 27.39 -32.01 -32.14
CA GLU A 1004 27.70 -33.43 -32.40
C GLU A 1004 26.57 -34.20 -33.12
N GLY A 1005 25.49 -33.51 -33.48
CA GLY A 1005 24.41 -34.07 -34.30
C GLY A 1005 23.03 -34.08 -33.65
N LYS A 1006 22.88 -33.52 -32.43
CA LYS A 1006 21.64 -33.53 -31.63
C LYS A 1006 21.23 -34.95 -31.20
N ASN A 1007 20.14 -35.08 -30.43
CA ASN A 1007 19.73 -36.37 -29.85
C ASN A 1007 20.84 -37.08 -29.05
N THR A 1008 21.62 -36.32 -28.30
CA THR A 1008 22.79 -36.82 -27.57
C THR A 1008 22.99 -36.06 -26.26
N TYR A 1009 23.89 -36.56 -25.42
CA TYR A 1009 24.34 -35.87 -24.22
C TYR A 1009 25.85 -35.64 -24.27
N CYS A 1010 26.29 -34.49 -23.74
CA CYS A 1010 27.71 -34.20 -23.54
C CYS A 1010 27.96 -33.84 -22.08
N MET A 1011 29.07 -34.33 -21.54
CA MET A 1011 29.58 -33.87 -20.25
C MET A 1011 30.57 -32.74 -20.47
N PHE A 1012 30.58 -31.77 -19.55
CA PHE A 1012 31.58 -30.73 -19.58
C PHE A 1012 32.98 -31.34 -19.43
N SER A 1013 33.85 -30.96 -20.37
CA SER A 1013 35.30 -31.18 -20.33
C SER A 1013 35.98 -29.86 -20.70
N ILE A 1014 37.08 -29.54 -20.02
CA ILE A 1014 37.94 -28.40 -20.35
C ILE A 1014 38.61 -28.61 -21.71
#